data_AF-A0A821BM62-F1
#
_entry.id   AF-A0A821BM62-F1
#
_cell.length_a   1.000
_cell.length_b   1.000
_cell.length_c   1.000
_cell.angle_alpha   90.00
_cell.angle_beta   90.00
_cell.angle_gamma   90.00
#
_symmetry.space_group_name_H-M   'P 1'
#
loop_
_entity.id
_entity.type
_entity.pdbx_description
1 polymer ?
#
loop_
_entity_poly.entity_id
_entity_poly.type
_entity_poly.pdbx_seq_one_letter_code
_entity_poly.pdbx_strand_id
1 'polypeptide(L)'
;MNDDLAFCLDQFIDDQVKLIDDRLEVLKQDEITECNKIEQEKIIFNKNKLAPKNKGTHYEDQILIDRFIQDLRDDDENINKPKSIVDDQSCIDTLRAEVSTKVNACSNYITRIRNLAKPLPKTSNFVQACNNAIDYFRRSQEFEQNFNKLYSILEQSDANNVILNSQKWWKDTYGDTIAELNRRNTKLNPAITENNFSVLSSTSRVIDYAKKLIDARTVITVESQKFNIIHKFVKHLLIIDEENRDKINSEELIDQLNNNNIEQIIDYTKKWIAKRDEIGNYKEEDPFDRKMEDIKAEYGRRRIAQEAKKLALAALLCRLAVGSTNGEQFDQQLKKTINKRKEKDEENLSIISGDIKEPGTQQLPFQIRLDTDRTDMKQWAVNTDGIQERFVAALCQAFLIPIKSIRIDSIEPDDGNLFLFVEPPYGKNVVDSLNGTAPDAAARMKAVRKCCCDLNANVESITLGEFNLKVEHRLMDPRWNKKYAWSNNNPDKEQYWANPINQGGKPYHCPSGWIRFGVKVAEDEKEFDTRWGNWYIAYHGTRGENASKVLTSGLRVSTAGCFYGDGVPRVYVSPSIEYCGHPRYAFPWKQVKKNGEIRWYQLVFQCRVNPTSISKIGPETLIPKEYKQTVKIDPNFDNSELEWIILGKNDEQFINDDIICYGLMMRISTVDPENLTLCAWWKHSLHSDIYKKS
;
A
#
# COMPACT_ATOMS: atom_id res chain seq x y z
N MET A 1 -53.35 -15.59 -19.31
CA MET A 1 -52.25 -16.56 -19.11
C MET A 1 -52.82 -17.95 -19.36
N ASN A 2 -52.02 -18.97 -19.71
CA ASN A 2 -52.54 -20.34 -19.76
C ASN A 2 -52.67 -20.89 -18.32
N ASP A 3 -53.69 -21.69 -18.04
CA ASP A 3 -53.96 -22.21 -16.70
C ASP A 3 -52.85 -23.14 -16.19
N ASP A 4 -52.23 -23.92 -17.09
CA ASP A 4 -51.03 -24.73 -16.78
C ASP A 4 -49.88 -23.88 -16.22
N LEU A 5 -49.69 -22.66 -16.76
CA LEU A 5 -48.64 -21.75 -16.32
C LEU A 5 -49.01 -21.07 -14.98
N ALA A 6 -50.30 -20.86 -14.71
CA ALA A 6 -50.76 -20.39 -13.40
C ALA A 6 -50.50 -21.47 -12.33
N PHE A 7 -50.87 -22.71 -12.61
CA PHE A 7 -50.64 -23.86 -11.72
C PHE A 7 -49.15 -24.09 -11.40
N CYS A 8 -48.29 -24.07 -12.43
CA CYS A 8 -46.85 -24.23 -12.24
C CYS A 8 -46.21 -23.08 -11.43
N LEU A 9 -46.75 -21.86 -11.53
CA LEU A 9 -46.28 -20.73 -10.72
C LEU A 9 -46.75 -20.84 -9.26
N ASP A 10 -48.02 -21.19 -9.02
CA ASP A 10 -48.60 -21.36 -7.68
C ASP A 10 -47.82 -22.43 -6.88
N GLN A 11 -47.59 -23.60 -7.47
CA GLN A 11 -46.79 -24.67 -6.84
C GLN A 11 -45.33 -24.25 -6.58
N PHE A 12 -44.67 -23.57 -7.54
CA PHE A 12 -43.31 -23.07 -7.34
C PHE A 12 -43.25 -22.08 -6.17
N ILE A 13 -44.26 -21.23 -6.01
CA ILE A 13 -44.31 -20.22 -4.95
C ILE A 13 -44.59 -20.86 -3.58
N ASP A 14 -45.49 -21.83 -3.48
CA ASP A 14 -45.70 -22.60 -2.24
C ASP A 14 -44.42 -23.34 -1.82
N ASP A 15 -43.68 -23.93 -2.78
CA ASP A 15 -42.38 -24.57 -2.52
C ASP A 15 -41.32 -23.57 -2.02
N GLN A 16 -41.26 -22.35 -2.60
CA GLN A 16 -40.35 -21.29 -2.13
C GLN A 16 -40.77 -20.72 -0.76
N VAL A 17 -42.06 -20.54 -0.51
CA VAL A 17 -42.58 -20.09 0.80
C VAL A 17 -42.25 -21.09 1.89
N LYS A 18 -42.46 -22.38 1.62
CA LYS A 18 -42.11 -23.47 2.53
C LYS A 18 -40.60 -23.51 2.81
N LEU A 19 -39.77 -23.38 1.78
CA LEU A 19 -38.31 -23.33 1.92
C LEU A 19 -37.83 -22.14 2.79
N ILE A 20 -38.54 -21.00 2.73
CA ILE A 20 -38.27 -19.85 3.60
C ILE A 20 -38.69 -20.15 5.05
N ASP A 21 -39.85 -20.76 5.27
CA ASP A 21 -40.36 -21.07 6.61
C ASP A 21 -39.53 -22.15 7.31
N ASP A 22 -39.16 -23.22 6.59
CA ASP A 22 -38.20 -24.23 7.07
C ASP A 22 -36.86 -23.57 7.46
N ARG A 23 -36.40 -22.55 6.70
CA ARG A 23 -35.16 -21.84 7.01
C ARG A 23 -35.28 -20.87 8.19
N LEU A 24 -36.47 -20.31 8.44
CA LEU A 24 -36.75 -19.46 9.59
C LEU A 24 -36.74 -20.25 10.91
N GLU A 25 -37.20 -21.51 10.91
CA GLU A 25 -37.17 -22.35 12.10
C GLU A 25 -35.74 -22.76 12.47
N VAL A 26 -34.92 -23.14 11.48
CA VAL A 26 -33.47 -23.40 11.68
C VAL A 26 -32.78 -22.20 12.32
N LEU A 27 -33.06 -20.97 11.84
CA LEU A 27 -32.47 -19.75 12.41
C LEU A 27 -32.87 -19.46 13.86
N LYS A 28 -33.99 -20.00 14.38
CA LYS A 28 -34.32 -19.92 15.82
C LYS A 28 -33.52 -20.94 16.62
N GLN A 29 -33.39 -22.16 16.10
CA GLN A 29 -32.67 -23.23 16.78
C GLN A 29 -31.16 -22.94 16.87
N ASP A 30 -30.59 -22.33 15.83
CA ASP A 30 -29.20 -21.84 15.80
C ASP A 30 -28.97 -20.75 16.87
N GLU A 31 -29.88 -19.77 17.00
CA GLU A 31 -29.81 -18.71 18.03
C GLU A 31 -29.81 -19.29 19.44
N ILE A 32 -30.76 -20.17 19.76
CA ILE A 32 -30.86 -20.84 21.06
C ILE A 32 -29.55 -21.60 21.37
N THR A 33 -28.92 -22.19 20.36
CA THR A 33 -27.69 -22.97 20.52
C THR A 33 -26.49 -22.08 20.88
N GLU A 34 -26.32 -20.94 20.20
CA GLU A 34 -25.24 -20.00 20.52
C GLU A 34 -25.48 -19.22 21.83
N CYS A 35 -26.74 -18.88 22.16
CA CYS A 35 -27.07 -18.32 23.47
C CYS A 35 -26.68 -19.28 24.62
N ASN A 36 -27.05 -20.56 24.52
CA ASN A 36 -26.67 -21.58 25.51
C ASN A 36 -25.14 -21.74 25.64
N LYS A 37 -24.39 -21.54 24.56
CA LYS A 37 -22.92 -21.60 24.55
C LYS A 37 -22.29 -20.42 25.29
N ILE A 38 -22.81 -19.20 25.11
CA ILE A 38 -22.40 -18.01 25.88
C ILE A 38 -22.65 -18.22 27.38
N GLU A 39 -23.78 -18.81 27.76
CA GLU A 39 -24.10 -19.16 29.16
C GLU A 39 -23.05 -20.11 29.77
N GLN A 40 -22.58 -21.11 29.02
CA GLN A 40 -21.52 -22.02 29.49
C GLN A 40 -20.15 -21.33 29.57
N GLU A 41 -19.80 -20.46 28.61
CA GLU A 41 -18.58 -19.66 28.66
C GLU A 41 -18.57 -18.74 29.90
N LYS A 42 -19.70 -18.12 30.24
CA LYS A 42 -19.91 -17.29 31.45
C LYS A 42 -19.63 -18.08 32.74
N ILE A 43 -20.12 -19.33 32.81
CA ILE A 43 -19.89 -20.24 33.95
C ILE A 43 -18.41 -20.65 34.06
N ILE A 44 -17.72 -20.86 32.93
CA ILE A 44 -16.29 -21.21 32.93
C ILE A 44 -15.42 -20.01 33.33
N PHE A 45 -15.70 -18.82 32.79
CA PHE A 45 -14.99 -17.59 33.13
C PHE A 45 -15.06 -17.28 34.63
N ASN A 46 -16.25 -17.34 35.22
CA ASN A 46 -16.45 -17.08 36.65
C ASN A 46 -15.78 -18.13 37.57
N LYS A 47 -15.47 -19.34 37.08
CA LYS A 47 -14.65 -20.33 37.82
C LYS A 47 -13.14 -20.07 37.71
N ASN A 48 -12.70 -19.40 36.65
CA ASN A 48 -11.29 -19.17 36.34
C ASN A 48 -10.80 -17.76 36.75
N LYS A 49 -11.68 -16.89 37.26
CA LYS A 49 -11.32 -15.54 37.74
C LYS A 49 -10.45 -15.65 38.99
N LEU A 50 -9.13 -15.58 38.79
CA LEU A 50 -8.14 -15.55 39.87
C LEU A 50 -8.47 -14.48 40.91
N ALA A 51 -8.07 -14.72 42.17
CA ALA A 51 -8.20 -13.73 43.23
C ALA A 51 -7.57 -12.39 42.77
N PRO A 52 -8.24 -11.25 43.01
CA PRO A 52 -7.80 -9.96 42.46
C PRO A 52 -6.37 -9.66 42.92
N LYS A 53 -5.50 -9.31 41.97
CA LYS A 53 -4.17 -8.74 42.28
C LYS A 53 -4.37 -7.57 43.23
N ASN A 54 -3.46 -7.42 44.20
CA ASN A 54 -3.50 -6.33 45.15
C ASN A 54 -3.28 -4.99 44.42
N LYS A 55 -4.37 -4.30 44.04
CA LYS A 55 -4.31 -2.92 43.57
C LYS A 55 -3.80 -2.08 44.74
N GLY A 56 -2.67 -1.39 44.54
CA GLY A 56 -2.01 -0.61 45.59
C GLY A 56 -2.96 0.40 46.22
N THR A 57 -2.76 0.67 47.51
CA THR A 57 -3.59 1.64 48.23
C THR A 57 -3.22 3.06 47.81
N HIS A 58 -4.21 3.96 47.79
CA HIS A 58 -4.03 5.40 47.58
C HIS A 58 -2.88 6.00 48.43
N TYR A 59 -2.66 5.46 49.64
CA TYR A 59 -1.57 5.86 50.53
C TYR A 59 -0.18 5.50 49.99
N GLU A 60 -0.01 4.33 49.36
CA GLU A 60 1.25 3.92 48.73
C GLU A 60 1.54 4.77 47.47
N ASP A 61 0.50 5.06 46.69
CA ASP A 61 0.59 5.90 45.49
C ASP A 61 0.96 7.36 45.81
N GLN A 62 0.40 7.92 46.89
CA GLN A 62 0.75 9.26 47.38
C GLN A 62 2.22 9.35 47.83
N ILE A 63 2.73 8.35 48.57
CA ILE A 63 4.13 8.31 49.03
C ILE A 63 5.12 8.32 47.85
N LEU A 64 4.79 7.63 46.74
CA LEU A 64 5.61 7.65 45.53
C LEU A 64 5.73 9.07 44.95
N ILE A 65 4.61 9.78 44.87
CA ILE A 65 4.54 11.11 44.28
C ILE A 65 5.19 12.17 45.18
N ASP A 66 4.97 12.13 46.50
CA ASP A 66 5.63 13.04 47.44
C ASP A 66 7.16 12.94 47.34
N ARG A 67 7.69 11.72 47.21
CA ARG A 67 9.13 11.48 47.02
C ARG A 67 9.65 12.05 45.70
N PHE A 68 8.95 11.84 44.59
CA PHE A 68 9.33 12.39 43.28
C PHE A 68 9.35 13.93 43.28
N ILE A 69 8.40 14.56 43.99
CA ILE A 69 8.33 16.02 44.14
C ILE A 69 9.52 16.54 44.95
N GLN A 70 9.99 15.79 45.97
CA GLN A 70 11.21 16.16 46.71
C GLN A 70 12.46 15.98 45.85
N ASP A 71 12.64 14.82 45.19
CA ASP A 71 13.79 14.55 44.31
C ASP A 71 13.96 15.65 43.23
N LEU A 72 12.86 16.18 42.67
CA LEU A 72 12.88 17.28 41.69
C LEU A 72 13.28 18.64 42.28
N ARG A 73 12.94 18.92 43.54
CA ARG A 73 13.27 20.19 44.21
C ARG A 73 14.73 20.22 44.67
N ASP A 74 15.23 19.09 45.17
CA ASP A 74 16.63 18.90 45.54
C ASP A 74 17.57 19.03 44.32
N ASP A 75 17.07 18.82 43.10
CA ASP A 75 17.83 19.03 41.86
C ASP A 75 17.98 20.50 41.47
N ASP A 76 16.90 21.28 41.56
CA ASP A 76 16.85 22.69 41.14
C ASP A 76 17.88 23.54 41.92
N GLU A 77 18.05 23.27 43.22
CA GLU A 77 19.08 23.90 44.06
C GLU A 77 20.52 23.56 43.63
N ASN A 78 20.75 22.43 42.95
CA ASN A 78 22.08 21.95 42.55
C ASN A 78 22.52 22.41 41.16
N ILE A 79 21.64 22.97 40.33
CA ILE A 79 21.94 23.43 38.96
C ILE A 79 23.05 24.49 38.92
N ASN A 80 23.24 25.26 39.98
CA ASN A 80 24.21 26.38 40.06
C ASN A 80 25.69 25.98 40.25
N LYS A 81 26.08 24.71 40.07
CA LYS A 81 27.48 24.25 40.19
C LYS A 81 28.07 23.92 38.81
N PRO A 82 29.12 24.62 38.33
CA PRO A 82 29.70 24.37 37.00
C PRO A 82 30.37 23.00 36.93
N LYS A 83 29.97 22.18 35.95
CA LYS A 83 30.61 20.89 35.63
C LYS A 83 31.89 21.12 34.81
N SER A 84 32.87 20.23 34.94
CA SER A 84 34.15 20.35 34.25
C SER A 84 34.02 20.17 32.74
N ILE A 85 34.40 21.19 31.98
CA ILE A 85 34.42 21.19 30.51
C ILE A 85 35.46 20.18 30.01
N VAL A 86 35.10 19.37 29.01
CA VAL A 86 36.03 18.51 28.27
C VAL A 86 36.85 19.38 27.32
N ASP A 87 38.17 19.20 27.27
CA ASP A 87 39.05 19.97 26.39
C ASP A 87 38.85 19.60 24.91
N ASP A 88 38.11 20.46 24.21
CA ASP A 88 37.81 20.38 22.78
C ASP A 88 39.09 20.31 21.93
N GLN A 89 40.17 20.98 22.35
CA GLN A 89 41.45 21.03 21.63
C GLN A 89 42.11 19.64 21.57
N SER A 90 42.06 18.88 22.66
CA SER A 90 42.57 17.50 22.72
C SER A 90 41.87 16.57 21.70
N CYS A 91 40.56 16.76 21.49
CA CYS A 91 39.80 16.01 20.50
C CYS A 91 40.17 16.42 19.05
N ILE A 92 40.33 17.73 18.80
CA ILE A 92 40.75 18.27 17.50
C ILE A 92 42.14 17.75 17.10
N ASP A 93 43.13 17.80 18.00
CA ASP A 93 44.49 17.36 17.68
C ASP A 93 44.60 15.83 17.53
N THR A 94 43.80 15.06 18.26
CA THR A 94 43.71 13.61 18.04
C THR A 94 43.13 13.28 16.67
N LEU A 95 42.08 14.00 16.23
CA LEU A 95 41.52 13.86 14.88
C LEU A 95 42.54 14.29 13.80
N ARG A 96 43.28 15.38 14.00
CA ARG A 96 44.37 15.84 13.13
C ARG A 96 45.45 14.77 12.96
N ALA A 97 45.86 14.14 14.06
CA ALA A 97 46.87 13.07 14.06
C ALA A 97 46.40 11.82 13.28
N GLU A 98 45.14 11.40 13.43
CA GLU A 98 44.57 10.28 12.67
C GLU A 98 44.51 10.57 11.17
N VAL A 99 43.99 11.75 10.79
CA VAL A 99 43.90 12.16 9.38
C VAL A 99 45.29 12.26 8.74
N SER A 100 46.27 12.83 9.45
CA SER A 100 47.67 12.86 9.00
C SER A 100 48.25 11.45 8.82
N THR A 101 48.01 10.54 9.77
CA THR A 101 48.44 9.14 9.67
C THR A 101 47.85 8.46 8.43
N LYS A 102 46.56 8.69 8.13
CA LYS A 102 45.87 8.13 6.98
C LYS A 102 46.39 8.69 5.64
N VAL A 103 46.62 10.00 5.55
CA VAL A 103 47.20 10.66 4.36
C VAL A 103 48.62 10.14 4.09
N ASN A 104 49.45 10.01 5.12
CA ASN A 104 50.79 9.43 5.01
C ASN A 104 50.79 7.97 4.52
N ALA A 105 49.87 7.14 5.03
CA ALA A 105 49.70 5.76 4.54
C ALA A 105 49.34 5.72 3.04
N CYS A 106 48.49 6.64 2.57
CA CYS A 106 48.15 6.76 1.16
C CYS A 106 49.34 7.23 0.30
N SER A 107 50.12 8.22 0.76
CA SER A 107 51.35 8.68 0.08
C SER A 107 52.37 7.54 -0.09
N ASN A 108 52.53 6.70 0.94
CA ASN A 108 53.40 5.52 0.91
C ASN A 108 52.88 4.42 -0.05
N TYR A 109 51.57 4.20 -0.12
CA TYR A 109 50.98 3.30 -1.11
C TYR A 109 51.17 3.78 -2.55
N ILE A 110 50.93 5.06 -2.82
CA ILE A 110 51.15 5.65 -4.16
C ILE A 110 52.64 5.57 -4.53
N THR A 111 53.54 5.80 -3.57
CA THR A 111 54.99 5.61 -3.75
C THR A 111 55.34 4.16 -4.13
N ARG A 112 54.70 3.16 -3.48
CA ARG A 112 54.88 1.73 -3.79
C ARG A 112 54.47 1.40 -5.23
N ILE A 113 53.22 1.70 -5.62
CA ILE A 113 52.72 1.37 -6.97
C ILE A 113 53.49 2.10 -8.08
N ARG A 114 53.91 3.35 -7.84
CA ARG A 114 54.81 4.09 -8.74
C ARG A 114 56.13 3.36 -8.97
N ASN A 115 56.79 2.98 -7.88
CA ASN A 115 58.12 2.33 -7.96
C ASN A 115 58.02 0.97 -8.68
N LEU A 116 56.92 0.24 -8.51
CA LEU A 116 56.63 -1.03 -9.19
C LEU A 116 56.29 -0.87 -10.67
N ALA A 117 55.68 0.25 -11.07
CA ALA A 117 55.40 0.55 -12.48
C ALA A 117 56.62 1.13 -13.23
N LYS A 118 57.57 1.77 -12.54
CA LYS A 118 58.76 2.40 -13.13
C LYS A 118 59.60 1.49 -14.06
N PRO A 119 59.85 0.20 -13.79
CA PRO A 119 60.60 -0.68 -14.70
C PRO A 119 59.78 -1.23 -15.88
N LEU A 120 58.45 -1.04 -15.89
CA LEU A 120 57.58 -1.56 -16.95
C LEU A 120 57.55 -0.62 -18.16
N PRO A 121 57.48 -1.13 -19.40
CA PRO A 121 57.40 -0.28 -20.59
C PRO A 121 56.09 0.52 -20.65
N LYS A 122 56.16 1.73 -21.24
CA LYS A 122 55.01 2.63 -21.49
C LYS A 122 54.28 3.17 -20.24
N THR A 123 54.87 3.09 -19.04
CA THR A 123 54.23 3.55 -17.78
C THR A 123 54.48 5.02 -17.41
N SER A 124 55.21 5.79 -18.20
CA SER A 124 55.59 7.19 -17.91
C SER A 124 54.42 8.06 -17.42
N ASN A 125 53.28 8.01 -18.12
CA ASN A 125 52.09 8.79 -17.78
C ASN A 125 51.44 8.37 -16.45
N PHE A 126 51.60 7.10 -16.05
CA PHE A 126 51.16 6.62 -14.73
C PHE A 126 52.15 7.01 -13.63
N VAL A 127 53.46 6.87 -13.88
CA VAL A 127 54.51 7.32 -12.95
C VAL A 127 54.39 8.82 -12.66
N GLN A 128 54.08 9.64 -13.67
CA GLN A 128 53.84 11.07 -13.48
C GLN A 128 52.54 11.34 -12.69
N ALA A 129 51.45 10.62 -12.97
CA ALA A 129 50.21 10.75 -12.19
C ALA A 129 50.43 10.39 -10.71
N CYS A 130 51.24 9.36 -10.42
CA CYS A 130 51.64 9.04 -9.06
C CYS A 130 52.53 10.12 -8.42
N ASN A 131 53.46 10.74 -9.16
CA ASN A 131 54.25 11.86 -8.63
C ASN A 131 53.36 13.05 -8.24
N ASN A 132 52.49 13.49 -9.15
CA ASN A 132 51.55 14.59 -8.88
C ASN A 132 50.71 14.34 -7.61
N ALA A 133 50.26 13.08 -7.41
CA ALA A 133 49.52 12.70 -6.22
C ALA A 133 50.41 12.58 -4.97
N ILE A 134 51.65 12.10 -5.07
CA ILE A 134 52.60 12.08 -3.94
C ILE A 134 52.87 13.51 -3.47
N ASP A 135 53.02 14.46 -4.40
CA ASP A 135 53.26 15.87 -4.09
C ASP A 135 52.03 16.51 -3.40
N TYR A 136 50.82 16.29 -3.92
CA TYR A 136 49.56 16.72 -3.29
C TYR A 136 49.43 16.18 -1.85
N PHE A 137 49.63 14.87 -1.65
CA PHE A 137 49.55 14.22 -0.34
C PHE A 137 50.68 14.60 0.64
N ARG A 138 51.69 15.41 0.22
CA ARG A 138 52.84 15.81 1.04
C ARG A 138 52.96 17.31 1.29
N ARG A 139 52.18 18.14 0.61
CA ARG A 139 52.17 19.59 0.83
C ARG A 139 51.43 19.91 2.12
N SER A 140 52.18 20.21 3.19
CA SER A 140 51.63 20.58 4.51
C SER A 140 50.56 21.68 4.44
N GLN A 141 50.73 22.67 3.56
CA GLN A 141 49.75 23.72 3.32
C GLN A 141 48.40 23.19 2.77
N GLU A 142 48.43 22.20 1.87
CA GLU A 142 47.23 21.58 1.31
C GLU A 142 46.59 20.63 2.34
N PHE A 143 47.39 19.97 3.19
CA PHE A 143 46.90 19.17 4.32
C PHE A 143 46.09 20.01 5.31
N GLU A 144 46.62 21.13 5.81
CA GLU A 144 45.90 21.97 6.78
C GLU A 144 44.67 22.65 6.16
N GLN A 145 44.72 23.05 4.88
CA GLN A 145 43.53 23.52 4.15
C GLN A 145 42.43 22.45 4.07
N ASN A 146 42.80 21.21 3.74
CA ASN A 146 41.89 20.08 3.70
C ASN A 146 41.34 19.72 5.10
N PHE A 147 42.18 19.79 6.14
CA PHE A 147 41.78 19.51 7.52
C PHE A 147 40.83 20.58 8.07
N ASN A 148 41.10 21.86 7.84
CA ASN A 148 40.21 22.96 8.22
C ASN A 148 38.85 22.87 7.50
N LYS A 149 38.81 22.34 6.26
CA LYS A 149 37.57 22.01 5.56
C LYS A 149 36.79 20.87 6.22
N LEU A 150 37.46 19.82 6.73
CA LEU A 150 36.79 18.79 7.54
C LEU A 150 36.25 19.40 8.83
N TYR A 151 37.08 20.14 9.54
CA TYR A 151 36.72 20.74 10.83
C TYR A 151 35.50 21.66 10.72
N SER A 152 35.43 22.54 9.71
CA SER A 152 34.27 23.39 9.46
C SER A 152 33.01 22.59 9.05
N ILE A 153 33.17 21.46 8.36
CA ILE A 153 32.06 20.52 8.10
C ILE A 153 31.55 19.89 9.40
N LEU A 154 32.43 19.57 10.35
CA LEU A 154 32.06 19.02 11.65
C LEU A 154 31.38 20.06 12.55
N GLU A 155 31.82 21.32 12.52
CA GLU A 155 31.12 22.44 13.19
C GLU A 155 29.68 22.65 12.70
N GLN A 156 29.37 22.20 11.48
CA GLN A 156 28.04 22.30 10.84
C GLN A 156 27.27 20.96 10.83
N SER A 157 27.81 19.89 11.42
CA SER A 157 27.21 18.55 11.40
C SER A 157 26.56 18.20 12.73
N ASP A 158 25.29 17.78 12.70
CA ASP A 158 24.70 17.04 13.81
C ASP A 158 25.27 15.60 13.92
N ALA A 159 24.99 14.94 15.04
CA ALA A 159 25.49 13.61 15.36
C ALA A 159 25.00 12.49 14.39
N ASN A 160 23.90 12.68 13.66
CA ASN A 160 23.43 11.72 12.67
C ASN A 160 24.18 11.91 11.33
N ASN A 161 24.43 13.16 10.94
CA ASN A 161 25.07 13.49 9.67
C ASN A 161 26.62 13.43 9.69
N VAL A 162 27.25 13.45 10.89
CA VAL A 162 28.72 13.42 11.06
C VAL A 162 29.42 12.32 10.25
N ILE A 163 28.82 11.13 10.17
CA ILE A 163 29.36 9.97 9.44
C ILE A 163 29.38 10.24 7.94
N LEU A 164 28.22 10.62 7.38
CA LEU A 164 28.03 10.84 5.95
C LEU A 164 28.90 12.00 5.44
N ASN A 165 28.95 13.08 6.21
CA ASN A 165 29.73 14.26 5.90
C ASN A 165 31.25 13.98 5.94
N SER A 166 31.73 13.23 6.94
CA SER A 166 33.14 12.80 7.02
C SER A 166 33.53 11.86 5.87
N GLN A 167 32.67 10.90 5.52
CA GLN A 167 32.88 9.98 4.40
C GLN A 167 32.95 10.72 3.05
N LYS A 168 32.01 11.65 2.83
CA LYS A 168 31.97 12.48 1.63
C LYS A 168 33.23 13.34 1.53
N TRP A 169 33.61 14.06 2.59
CA TRP A 169 34.84 14.86 2.60
C TRP A 169 36.08 14.01 2.26
N TRP A 170 36.24 12.82 2.84
CA TRP A 170 37.39 11.95 2.56
C TRP A 170 37.42 11.50 1.09
N LYS A 171 36.25 11.11 0.54
CA LYS A 171 36.12 10.70 -0.86
C LYS A 171 36.49 11.84 -1.81
N ASP A 172 35.85 13.00 -1.62
CA ASP A 172 35.98 14.17 -2.48
C ASP A 172 37.40 14.79 -2.43
N THR A 173 38.12 14.60 -1.32
CA THR A 173 39.45 15.20 -1.08
C THR A 173 40.61 14.25 -1.43
N TYR A 174 40.51 12.96 -1.09
CA TYR A 174 41.60 11.99 -1.27
C TYR A 174 41.17 10.71 -2.01
N GLY A 175 39.95 10.22 -1.75
CA GLY A 175 39.48 8.92 -2.23
C GLY A 175 39.43 8.78 -3.75
N ASP A 176 38.88 9.76 -4.46
CA ASP A 176 38.71 9.67 -5.93
C ASP A 176 40.06 9.68 -6.68
N THR A 177 41.06 10.41 -6.17
CA THR A 177 42.45 10.38 -6.68
C THR A 177 43.08 9.00 -6.50
N ILE A 178 42.92 8.36 -5.35
CA ILE A 178 43.42 7.00 -5.09
C ILE A 178 42.68 5.98 -5.98
N ALA A 179 41.37 6.14 -6.16
CA ALA A 179 40.55 5.28 -7.01
C ALA A 179 40.93 5.39 -8.51
N GLU A 180 41.25 6.58 -9.01
CA GLU A 180 41.78 6.80 -10.37
C GLU A 180 43.14 6.12 -10.55
N LEU A 181 44.06 6.30 -9.60
CA LEU A 181 45.37 5.63 -9.64
C LEU A 181 45.24 4.10 -9.60
N ASN A 182 44.31 3.55 -8.82
CA ASN A 182 44.04 2.11 -8.79
C ASN A 182 43.39 1.60 -10.09
N ARG A 183 42.45 2.34 -10.68
CA ARG A 183 41.87 2.03 -11.99
C ARG A 183 42.92 2.05 -13.12
N ARG A 184 44.01 2.82 -12.97
CA ARG A 184 45.20 2.74 -13.84
C ARG A 184 46.11 1.57 -13.48
N ASN A 185 46.42 1.36 -12.20
CA ASN A 185 47.31 0.29 -11.74
C ASN A 185 46.81 -1.10 -12.14
N THR A 186 45.51 -1.38 -12.01
CA THR A 186 44.93 -2.67 -12.40
C THR A 186 45.10 -2.99 -13.90
N LYS A 187 45.27 -1.99 -14.76
CA LYS A 187 45.58 -2.18 -16.19
C LYS A 187 47.07 -2.44 -16.47
N LEU A 188 47.94 -2.28 -15.47
CA LEU A 188 49.40 -2.44 -15.58
C LEU A 188 49.91 -3.65 -14.78
N ASN A 189 49.39 -3.85 -13.56
CA ASN A 189 49.74 -4.96 -12.67
C ASN A 189 48.58 -5.26 -11.69
N PRO A 190 47.63 -6.15 -12.04
CA PRO A 190 46.45 -6.46 -11.22
C PRO A 190 46.78 -6.94 -9.80
N ALA A 191 47.81 -7.79 -9.66
CA ALA A 191 48.14 -8.56 -8.45
C ALA A 191 48.58 -7.70 -7.24
N ILE A 192 48.60 -6.37 -7.37
CA ILE A 192 49.07 -5.43 -6.36
C ILE A 192 47.94 -4.52 -5.85
N THR A 193 46.85 -4.35 -6.62
CA THR A 193 45.78 -3.40 -6.30
C THR A 193 44.88 -3.87 -5.14
N GLU A 194 44.51 -5.16 -5.11
CA GLU A 194 43.37 -5.64 -4.29
C GLU A 194 43.62 -5.56 -2.78
N ASN A 195 44.74 -6.08 -2.28
CA ASN A 195 44.95 -6.28 -0.83
C ASN A 195 45.21 -4.99 -0.02
N ASN A 196 45.49 -3.86 -0.65
CA ASN A 196 45.82 -2.60 0.07
C ASN A 196 44.72 -1.53 -0.05
N PHE A 197 43.94 -1.52 -1.13
CA PHE A 197 43.01 -0.42 -1.37
C PHE A 197 41.89 -0.35 -0.32
N SER A 198 41.29 -1.48 0.03
CA SER A 198 40.22 -1.57 1.04
C SER A 198 40.65 -1.04 2.42
N VAL A 199 41.87 -1.34 2.84
CA VAL A 199 42.47 -0.87 4.10
C VAL A 199 42.69 0.65 4.06
N LEU A 200 43.08 1.20 2.91
CA LEU A 200 43.33 2.64 2.73
C LEU A 200 42.03 3.44 2.54
N SER A 201 41.00 2.87 1.91
CA SER A 201 39.69 3.49 1.75
C SER A 201 38.84 3.44 3.04
N SER A 202 39.16 2.56 3.99
CA SER A 202 38.44 2.50 5.28
C SER A 202 38.70 3.75 6.12
N THR A 203 37.64 4.52 6.37
CA THR A 203 37.65 5.78 7.14
C THR A 203 37.26 5.61 8.61
N SER A 204 37.08 4.37 9.11
CA SER A 204 36.49 4.09 10.43
C SER A 204 37.10 4.93 11.56
N ARG A 205 38.41 4.87 11.79
CA ARG A 205 39.08 5.63 12.86
C ARG A 205 38.89 7.15 12.73
N VAL A 206 38.86 7.71 11.51
CA VAL A 206 38.59 9.14 11.29
C VAL A 206 37.15 9.48 11.67
N ILE A 207 36.19 8.60 11.34
CA ILE A 207 34.78 8.73 11.76
C ILE A 207 34.66 8.60 13.29
N ASP A 208 35.39 7.67 13.91
CA ASP A 208 35.34 7.44 15.37
C ASP A 208 35.88 8.64 16.16
N TYR A 209 36.91 9.35 15.65
CA TYR A 209 37.38 10.60 16.26
C TYR A 209 36.52 11.81 15.89
N ALA A 210 35.94 11.85 14.69
CA ALA A 210 34.95 12.88 14.34
C ALA A 210 33.70 12.78 15.22
N LYS A 211 33.22 11.57 15.50
CA LYS A 211 32.17 11.32 16.51
C LYS A 211 32.59 11.86 17.88
N LYS A 212 33.73 11.45 18.42
CA LYS A 212 34.21 11.91 19.74
C LYS A 212 34.29 13.43 19.89
N LEU A 213 34.60 14.15 18.81
CA LEU A 213 34.57 15.63 18.80
C LEU A 213 33.14 16.18 18.87
N ILE A 214 32.18 15.59 18.16
CA ILE A 214 30.76 15.94 18.30
C ILE A 214 30.23 15.51 19.69
N ASP A 215 30.59 14.33 20.18
CA ASP A 215 30.20 13.80 21.49
C ASP A 215 30.71 14.71 22.63
N ALA A 216 31.97 15.17 22.57
CA ALA A 216 32.52 16.12 23.53
C ALA A 216 31.76 17.46 23.54
N ARG A 217 31.32 17.93 22.37
CA ARG A 217 30.52 19.16 22.21
C ARG A 217 29.08 18.99 22.68
N THR A 218 28.45 17.85 22.42
CA THR A 218 27.09 17.55 22.93
C THR A 218 27.07 17.17 24.41
N VAL A 219 28.20 16.78 25.01
CA VAL A 219 28.37 16.67 26.47
C VAL A 219 28.27 18.02 27.19
N ILE A 220 28.32 19.16 26.49
CA ILE A 220 27.95 20.46 27.07
C ILE A 220 26.44 20.51 27.38
N THR A 221 25.61 19.83 26.60
CA THR A 221 24.23 19.45 26.97
C THR A 221 24.23 18.12 27.73
N VAL A 222 24.76 18.14 28.97
CA VAL A 222 24.53 17.04 29.92
C VAL A 222 23.02 16.90 30.12
N GLU A 223 22.47 15.69 29.99
CA GLU A 223 21.09 15.40 30.38
C GLU A 223 20.80 16.02 31.76
N SER A 224 19.70 16.75 31.86
CA SER A 224 19.31 17.35 33.14
C SER A 224 19.09 16.22 34.16
N GLN A 225 19.52 16.45 35.40
CA GLN A 225 19.33 15.44 36.45
C GLN A 225 17.82 15.27 36.72
N LYS A 226 17.04 16.35 36.57
CA LYS A 226 15.59 16.40 36.26
C LYS A 226 15.10 15.32 35.28
N PHE A 227 15.67 15.19 34.08
CA PHE A 227 15.27 14.16 33.10
C PHE A 227 15.45 12.75 33.67
N ASN A 228 16.56 12.50 34.37
CA ASN A 228 16.82 11.23 35.04
C ASN A 228 15.89 10.96 36.24
N ILE A 229 15.37 12.00 36.90
CA ILE A 229 14.35 11.90 37.97
C ILE A 229 12.97 11.59 37.36
N ILE A 230 12.59 12.29 36.28
CA ILE A 230 11.36 12.06 35.52
C ILE A 230 11.31 10.63 34.95
N HIS A 231 12.39 10.15 34.34
CA HIS A 231 12.45 8.80 33.78
C HIS A 231 12.26 7.71 34.86
N LYS A 232 12.82 7.89 36.07
CA LYS A 232 12.59 6.99 37.21
C LYS A 232 11.13 7.01 37.66
N PHE A 233 10.52 8.20 37.74
CA PHE A 233 9.13 8.34 38.15
C PHE A 233 8.16 7.70 37.16
N VAL A 234 8.27 8.02 35.87
CA VAL A 234 7.43 7.41 34.81
C VAL A 234 7.55 5.89 34.82
N LYS A 235 8.77 5.35 35.04
CA LYS A 235 8.97 3.90 35.15
C LYS A 235 8.26 3.26 36.34
N HIS A 236 8.16 3.92 37.49
CA HIS A 236 7.40 3.42 38.63
C HIS A 236 5.88 3.59 38.44
N LEU A 237 5.44 4.72 37.88
CA LEU A 237 4.04 4.98 37.55
C LEU A 237 3.48 3.90 36.62
N LEU A 238 4.23 3.49 35.59
CA LEU A 238 3.86 2.42 34.65
C LEU A 238 3.90 1.00 35.24
N ILE A 239 4.48 0.80 36.43
CA ILE A 239 4.40 -0.47 37.19
C ILE A 239 3.14 -0.50 38.07
N ILE A 240 2.75 0.68 38.58
CA ILE A 240 1.62 0.89 39.49
C ILE A 240 0.29 0.99 38.70
N ASP A 241 0.33 1.48 37.47
CA ASP A 241 -0.79 1.66 36.54
C ASP A 241 -0.79 0.58 35.44
N GLU A 242 -0.86 -0.70 35.84
CA GLU A 242 -0.89 -1.84 34.90
C GLU A 242 -2.03 -1.74 33.88
N GLU A 243 -3.12 -1.02 34.21
CA GLU A 243 -4.31 -0.83 33.37
C GLU A 243 -4.15 0.26 32.29
N ASN A 244 -3.23 1.22 32.46
CA ASN A 244 -2.92 2.23 31.44
C ASN A 244 -1.48 2.14 30.90
N ARG A 245 -0.68 1.19 31.39
CA ARG A 245 0.71 0.94 30.97
C ARG A 245 0.87 0.88 29.44
N ASP A 246 0.00 0.17 28.74
CA ASP A 246 0.08 -0.01 27.29
C ASP A 246 -0.56 1.16 26.49
N LYS A 247 -1.19 2.12 27.20
CA LYS A 247 -1.81 3.33 26.64
C LYS A 247 -0.91 4.57 26.78
N ILE A 248 0.06 4.53 27.69
CA ILE A 248 0.97 5.63 27.99
C ILE A 248 2.33 5.33 27.33
N ASN A 249 2.63 6.05 26.25
CA ASN A 249 3.96 6.04 25.64
C ASN A 249 4.98 6.65 26.63
N SER A 250 5.94 5.83 27.10
CA SER A 250 6.89 6.24 28.14
C SER A 250 7.73 7.43 27.73
N GLU A 251 8.25 7.42 26.50
CA GLU A 251 9.15 8.46 25.99
C GLU A 251 8.42 9.79 25.83
N GLU A 252 7.20 9.76 25.29
CA GLU A 252 6.37 10.95 25.09
C GLU A 252 5.91 11.58 26.41
N LEU A 253 5.64 10.77 27.45
CA LEU A 253 5.39 11.30 28.79
C LEU A 253 6.66 11.85 29.45
N ILE A 254 7.82 11.22 29.25
CA ILE A 254 9.11 11.73 29.73
C ILE A 254 9.43 13.08 29.07
N ASP A 255 9.25 13.20 27.75
CA ASP A 255 9.43 14.45 27.00
C ASP A 255 8.43 15.52 27.46
N GLN A 256 7.14 15.18 27.62
CA GLN A 256 6.12 16.12 28.10
C GLN A 256 6.48 16.68 29.48
N LEU A 257 6.87 15.82 30.42
CA LEU A 257 7.26 16.23 31.77
C LEU A 257 8.61 16.98 31.77
N ASN A 258 9.56 16.63 30.91
CA ASN A 258 10.86 17.31 30.85
C ASN A 258 10.74 18.74 30.29
N ASN A 259 9.81 18.99 29.38
CA ASN A 259 9.52 20.32 28.84
C ASN A 259 8.71 21.22 29.81
N ASN A 260 8.01 20.63 30.78
CA ASN A 260 7.24 21.36 31.81
C ASN A 260 8.14 21.96 32.91
N ASN A 261 7.68 23.02 33.57
CA ASN A 261 8.28 23.52 34.81
C ASN A 261 7.88 22.64 36.02
N ILE A 262 8.58 22.79 37.16
CA ILE A 262 8.40 21.91 38.34
C ILE A 262 6.95 21.93 38.86
N GLU A 263 6.29 23.09 38.92
CA GLU A 263 4.90 23.18 39.40
C GLU A 263 3.89 22.60 38.40
N GLN A 264 4.16 22.64 37.09
CA GLN A 264 3.37 21.91 36.07
C GLN A 264 3.52 20.39 36.21
N ILE A 265 4.71 19.89 36.58
CA ILE A 265 4.93 18.46 36.86
C ILE A 265 4.17 18.04 38.14
N ILE A 266 4.20 18.88 39.19
CA ILE A 266 3.45 18.68 40.45
C ILE A 266 1.92 18.68 40.22
N ASP A 267 1.42 19.53 39.33
CA ASP A 267 -0.01 19.55 38.93
C ASP A 267 -0.42 18.29 38.17
N TYR A 268 0.44 17.80 37.25
CA TYR A 268 0.20 16.56 36.52
C TYR A 268 0.07 15.35 37.44
N THR A 269 0.99 15.16 38.40
CA THR A 269 0.98 13.99 39.28
C THR A 269 -0.23 13.97 40.21
N LYS A 270 -0.65 15.12 40.75
CA LYS A 270 -1.88 15.25 41.55
C LYS A 270 -3.13 14.89 40.74
N LYS A 271 -3.22 15.32 39.47
CA LYS A 271 -4.33 14.98 38.57
C LYS A 271 -4.37 13.48 38.23
N TRP A 272 -3.22 12.83 38.14
CA TRP A 272 -3.14 11.38 37.92
C TRP A 272 -3.67 10.58 39.13
N ILE A 273 -3.35 10.97 40.38
CA ILE A 273 -3.93 10.32 41.58
C ILE A 273 -5.45 10.44 41.57
N ALA A 274 -5.99 11.65 41.41
CA ALA A 274 -7.43 11.89 41.47
C ALA A 274 -8.21 11.04 40.44
N LYS A 275 -7.69 10.93 39.21
CA LYS A 275 -8.29 10.09 38.16
C LYS A 275 -8.25 8.58 38.50
N ARG A 276 -7.24 8.13 39.24
CA ARG A 276 -7.10 6.74 39.69
C ARG A 276 -8.10 6.40 40.80
N ASP A 277 -8.38 7.33 41.70
CA ASP A 277 -9.43 7.20 42.72
C ASP A 277 -10.84 7.13 42.12
N GLU A 278 -11.10 7.87 41.03
CA GLU A 278 -12.36 7.81 40.28
C GLU A 278 -12.60 6.42 39.67
N ILE A 279 -11.56 5.82 39.05
CA ILE A 279 -11.63 4.48 38.43
C ILE A 279 -11.97 3.40 39.47
N GLY A 280 -11.51 3.54 40.72
CA GLY A 280 -11.77 2.59 41.80
C GLY A 280 -13.25 2.40 42.18
N ASN A 281 -14.14 3.29 41.72
CA ASN A 281 -15.57 3.27 42.06
C ASN A 281 -16.50 2.69 40.97
N TYR A 282 -15.98 2.34 39.79
CA TYR A 282 -16.79 1.77 38.71
C TYR A 282 -17.10 0.28 38.93
N LYS A 283 -18.37 -0.10 38.76
CA LYS A 283 -18.77 -1.49 38.54
C LYS A 283 -18.74 -1.77 37.04
N GLU A 284 -17.92 -2.72 36.61
CA GLU A 284 -17.98 -3.25 35.24
C GLU A 284 -19.34 -3.91 34.99
N GLU A 285 -19.93 -3.66 33.82
CA GLU A 285 -21.03 -4.46 33.30
C GLU A 285 -20.51 -5.84 32.84
N ASP A 286 -21.35 -6.86 32.90
CA ASP A 286 -20.94 -8.23 32.60
C ASP A 286 -20.80 -8.43 31.08
N PRO A 287 -19.59 -8.71 30.55
CA PRO A 287 -19.35 -8.77 29.11
C PRO A 287 -20.10 -9.91 28.42
N PHE A 288 -20.56 -10.92 29.17
CA PHE A 288 -21.37 -12.00 28.61
C PHE A 288 -22.80 -11.56 28.30
N ASP A 289 -23.32 -10.56 29.00
CA ASP A 289 -24.70 -10.08 28.79
C ASP A 289 -24.78 -9.25 27.51
N ARG A 290 -23.79 -8.37 27.25
CA ARG A 290 -23.65 -7.68 25.95
C ARG A 290 -23.43 -8.65 24.79
N LYS A 291 -22.64 -9.72 24.99
CA LYS A 291 -22.43 -10.79 23.99
C LYS A 291 -23.73 -11.56 23.69
N MET A 292 -24.60 -11.73 24.69
CA MET A 292 -25.91 -12.37 24.55
C MET A 292 -26.89 -11.51 23.73
N GLU A 293 -26.86 -10.18 23.87
CA GLU A 293 -27.69 -9.27 23.07
C GLU A 293 -27.24 -9.21 21.60
N ASP A 294 -25.93 -9.17 21.35
CA ASP A 294 -25.33 -9.17 20.00
C ASP A 294 -25.84 -10.35 19.14
N ILE A 295 -25.84 -11.56 19.69
CA ILE A 295 -26.32 -12.78 19.02
C ILE A 295 -27.82 -12.70 18.70
N LYS A 296 -28.64 -12.27 19.66
CA LYS A 296 -30.09 -12.11 19.46
C LYS A 296 -30.40 -11.08 18.36
N ALA A 297 -29.65 -9.98 18.34
CA ALA A 297 -29.76 -8.96 17.29
C ALA A 297 -29.34 -9.51 15.90
N GLU A 298 -28.28 -10.33 15.82
CA GLU A 298 -27.84 -10.92 14.57
C GLU A 298 -28.84 -11.93 13.99
N TYR A 299 -29.31 -12.88 14.79
CA TYR A 299 -30.34 -13.84 14.35
C TYR A 299 -31.69 -13.14 14.06
N GLY A 300 -31.99 -12.03 14.75
CA GLY A 300 -33.05 -11.10 14.39
C GLY A 300 -32.91 -10.56 12.95
N ARG A 301 -31.76 -9.96 12.60
CA ARG A 301 -31.47 -9.48 11.23
C ARG A 301 -31.56 -10.61 10.20
N ARG A 302 -30.99 -11.78 10.51
CA ARG A 302 -31.05 -12.98 9.62
C ARG A 302 -32.48 -13.44 9.35
N ARG A 303 -33.38 -13.40 10.35
CA ARG A 303 -34.81 -13.68 10.16
C ARG A 303 -35.46 -12.64 9.25
N ILE A 304 -35.30 -11.35 9.56
CA ILE A 304 -35.87 -10.23 8.77
C ILE A 304 -35.49 -10.37 7.27
N ALA A 305 -34.25 -10.75 6.96
CA ALA A 305 -33.79 -10.93 5.57
C ALA A 305 -34.44 -12.12 4.82
N GLN A 306 -34.80 -13.23 5.48
CA GLN A 306 -35.56 -14.30 4.83
C GLN A 306 -37.04 -13.91 4.71
N GLU A 307 -37.55 -13.23 5.72
CA GLU A 307 -38.91 -12.69 5.76
C GLU A 307 -39.15 -11.64 4.66
N ALA A 308 -38.17 -10.80 4.34
CA ALA A 308 -38.23 -9.85 3.21
C ALA A 308 -38.33 -10.57 1.85
N LYS A 309 -37.68 -11.73 1.66
CA LYS A 309 -37.82 -12.53 0.43
C LYS A 309 -39.26 -13.06 0.25
N LYS A 310 -39.92 -13.40 1.36
CA LYS A 310 -41.32 -13.83 1.37
C LYS A 310 -42.26 -12.70 0.91
N LEU A 311 -41.96 -11.45 1.29
CA LEU A 311 -42.62 -10.26 0.73
C LEU A 311 -42.31 -10.04 -0.75
N ALA A 312 -41.05 -10.12 -1.16
CA ALA A 312 -40.65 -9.92 -2.56
C ALA A 312 -41.32 -10.94 -3.51
N LEU A 313 -41.46 -12.20 -3.06
CA LEU A 313 -42.16 -13.25 -3.79
C LEU A 313 -43.67 -12.97 -3.89
N ALA A 314 -44.31 -12.50 -2.80
CA ALA A 314 -45.70 -12.05 -2.82
C ALA A 314 -45.91 -10.81 -3.71
N ALA A 315 -44.95 -9.88 -3.77
CA ALA A 315 -45.00 -8.71 -4.63
C ALA A 315 -44.81 -9.07 -6.12
N LEU A 316 -44.01 -10.10 -6.43
CA LEU A 316 -43.90 -10.67 -7.77
C LEU A 316 -45.22 -11.29 -8.22
N LEU A 317 -45.91 -12.03 -7.33
CA LEU A 317 -47.27 -12.53 -7.55
C LEU A 317 -48.24 -11.42 -7.97
N CYS A 318 -48.28 -10.29 -7.25
CA CYS A 318 -49.13 -9.15 -7.60
C CYS A 318 -48.94 -8.73 -9.06
N ARG A 319 -47.67 -8.60 -9.49
CA ARG A 319 -47.31 -8.09 -10.83
C ARG A 319 -47.67 -9.08 -11.94
N LEU A 320 -47.64 -10.38 -11.66
CA LEU A 320 -48.07 -11.42 -12.60
C LEU A 320 -49.61 -11.52 -12.68
N ALA A 321 -50.31 -11.32 -11.56
CA ALA A 321 -51.78 -11.34 -11.50
C ALA A 321 -52.46 -10.20 -12.28
N VAL A 322 -51.84 -9.01 -12.34
CA VAL A 322 -52.34 -7.78 -13.01
C VAL A 322 -52.58 -7.94 -14.52
N GLY A 323 -52.08 -9.02 -15.16
CA GLY A 323 -52.37 -9.38 -16.55
C GLY A 323 -53.39 -10.52 -16.75
N SER A 324 -54.15 -10.91 -15.72
CA SER A 324 -55.03 -12.10 -15.75
C SER A 324 -56.50 -11.78 -15.44
N THR A 325 -57.41 -12.56 -16.01
CA THR A 325 -58.85 -12.54 -15.70
C THR A 325 -59.17 -13.03 -14.29
N ASN A 326 -58.24 -13.72 -13.62
CA ASN A 326 -58.44 -14.38 -12.34
C ASN A 326 -57.96 -13.51 -11.16
N GLY A 327 -57.86 -12.19 -11.37
CA GLY A 327 -57.28 -11.25 -10.42
C GLY A 327 -57.94 -11.25 -9.03
N GLU A 328 -59.23 -11.57 -8.94
CA GLU A 328 -59.95 -11.65 -7.65
C GLU A 328 -59.48 -12.83 -6.78
N GLN A 329 -59.07 -13.96 -7.38
CA GLN A 329 -58.49 -15.09 -6.66
C GLN A 329 -57.09 -14.78 -6.11
N PHE A 330 -56.26 -14.14 -6.94
CA PHE A 330 -54.92 -13.68 -6.54
C PHE A 330 -55.00 -12.60 -5.46
N ASP A 331 -55.93 -11.64 -5.55
CA ASP A 331 -56.12 -10.58 -4.57
C ASP A 331 -56.63 -11.13 -3.21
N GLN A 332 -57.45 -12.19 -3.21
CA GLN A 332 -57.82 -12.90 -1.99
C GLN A 332 -56.64 -13.65 -1.33
N GLN A 333 -55.83 -14.39 -2.11
CA GLN A 333 -54.58 -14.99 -1.60
C GLN A 333 -53.62 -13.91 -1.06
N LEU A 334 -53.43 -12.81 -1.81
CA LEU A 334 -52.55 -11.72 -1.45
C LEU A 334 -52.99 -11.05 -0.13
N LYS A 335 -54.27 -10.75 0.02
CA LYS A 335 -54.83 -10.19 1.27
C LYS A 335 -54.66 -11.15 2.45
N LYS A 336 -54.77 -12.46 2.23
CA LYS A 336 -54.50 -13.50 3.25
C LYS A 336 -53.03 -13.53 3.69
N THR A 337 -52.10 -13.25 2.78
CA THR A 337 -50.65 -13.18 3.06
C THR A 337 -50.23 -11.84 3.68
N ILE A 338 -50.74 -10.71 3.18
CA ILE A 338 -50.38 -9.36 3.66
C ILE A 338 -51.03 -9.02 5.01
N ASN A 339 -52.31 -9.37 5.24
CA ASN A 339 -52.96 -9.07 6.52
C ASN A 339 -52.37 -9.84 7.71
N LYS A 340 -51.50 -10.81 7.47
CA LYS A 340 -50.71 -11.51 8.50
C LYS A 340 -49.46 -10.74 8.95
N ARG A 341 -49.24 -9.52 8.42
CA ARG A 341 -47.90 -8.91 8.36
C ARG A 341 -47.83 -7.37 8.48
N LYS A 342 -48.93 -6.70 8.83
CA LYS A 342 -48.93 -5.23 8.97
C LYS A 342 -48.35 -4.78 10.32
N GLU A 343 -47.03 -4.86 10.47
CA GLU A 343 -46.30 -4.03 11.44
C GLU A 343 -44.80 -3.88 11.10
N LYS A 344 -44.43 -2.68 10.65
CA LYS A 344 -43.08 -2.12 10.43
C LYS A 344 -42.28 -2.60 9.21
N ASP A 345 -41.47 -1.66 8.71
CA ASP A 345 -41.00 -1.59 7.32
C ASP A 345 -39.45 -1.53 7.22
N GLU A 346 -38.95 -1.80 6.01
CA GLU A 346 -37.82 -1.17 5.24
C GLU A 346 -36.54 -0.64 5.93
N GLU A 347 -35.38 -0.53 5.24
CA GLU A 347 -34.64 -1.42 4.31
C GLU A 347 -33.17 -0.92 4.23
N ASN A 348 -32.27 -1.46 3.38
CA ASN A 348 -30.81 -1.46 3.66
C ASN A 348 -29.87 -1.28 2.41
N LEU A 349 -28.69 -0.64 2.59
CA LEU A 349 -27.41 -0.76 1.80
C LEU A 349 -27.39 -0.27 0.30
N SER A 350 -26.26 -0.16 -0.44
CA SER A 350 -24.85 0.29 -0.20
C SER A 350 -24.01 0.42 -1.52
N ILE A 351 -22.94 1.27 -1.57
CA ILE A 351 -22.05 1.60 -2.74
C ILE A 351 -20.77 2.37 -2.22
N ILE A 352 -19.47 2.35 -2.65
CA ILE A 352 -18.58 2.09 -3.84
C ILE A 352 -18.48 3.25 -4.90
N SER A 353 -17.32 3.71 -5.47
CA SER A 353 -17.21 4.99 -6.30
C SER A 353 -16.68 5.07 -7.75
N GLY A 354 -17.13 6.13 -8.46
CA GLY A 354 -16.71 6.57 -9.81
C GLY A 354 -16.44 8.09 -9.97
N ASP A 355 -16.83 8.67 -11.11
CA ASP A 355 -16.34 9.95 -11.67
C ASP A 355 -16.36 11.19 -10.74
N ILE A 356 -15.41 12.10 -10.97
CA ILE A 356 -15.16 13.30 -10.15
C ILE A 356 -15.29 14.57 -11.00
N LYS A 357 -16.32 15.40 -10.74
CA LYS A 357 -16.41 16.78 -11.25
C LYS A 357 -15.53 17.71 -10.42
N GLU A 358 -15.23 18.91 -10.94
CA GLU A 358 -14.20 19.81 -10.40
C GLU A 358 -14.22 19.91 -8.84
N PRO A 359 -13.21 19.37 -8.13
CA PRO A 359 -13.30 19.04 -6.70
C PRO A 359 -13.16 20.26 -5.75
N GLY A 360 -13.49 21.46 -6.22
CA GLY A 360 -13.48 22.70 -5.45
C GLY A 360 -14.87 23.18 -5.00
N THR A 361 -15.97 22.67 -5.58
CA THR A 361 -17.33 23.23 -5.39
C THR A 361 -18.37 22.23 -4.86
N GLN A 362 -18.07 20.93 -4.82
CA GLN A 362 -18.96 19.87 -4.35
C GLN A 362 -18.29 19.02 -3.27
N GLN A 363 -19.09 18.38 -2.42
CA GLN A 363 -18.58 17.40 -1.45
C GLN A 363 -17.92 16.25 -2.22
N LEU A 364 -16.70 15.88 -1.81
CA LEU A 364 -15.99 14.74 -2.39
C LEU A 364 -16.10 13.56 -1.43
N PRO A 365 -16.88 12.52 -1.74
CA PRO A 365 -16.84 11.31 -0.94
C PRO A 365 -15.58 10.47 -1.23
N PHE A 366 -15.20 9.68 -0.23
CA PHE A 366 -14.06 8.77 -0.23
C PHE A 366 -14.37 7.54 0.63
N GLN A 367 -13.89 6.37 0.20
CA GLN A 367 -14.03 5.11 0.93
C GLN A 367 -12.66 4.67 1.44
N ILE A 368 -12.65 4.15 2.66
CA ILE A 368 -11.51 3.44 3.24
C ILE A 368 -11.96 2.02 3.54
N ARG A 369 -11.15 1.02 3.17
CA ARG A 369 -11.37 -0.38 3.55
C ARG A 369 -10.33 -0.80 4.60
N LEU A 370 -10.81 -1.37 5.69
CA LEU A 370 -10.01 -1.89 6.79
C LEU A 370 -9.93 -3.43 6.73
N ASP A 371 -8.79 -3.95 7.15
CA ASP A 371 -8.52 -5.37 7.35
C ASP A 371 -9.41 -5.91 8.48
N THR A 372 -10.43 -6.68 8.11
CA THR A 372 -11.43 -7.27 9.03
C THR A 372 -10.84 -8.34 9.95
N ASP A 373 -9.71 -8.96 9.59
CA ASP A 373 -9.04 -9.98 10.42
C ASP A 373 -8.25 -9.34 11.57
N ARG A 374 -8.04 -8.01 11.54
CA ARG A 374 -7.22 -7.26 12.51
C ARG A 374 -7.93 -6.09 13.19
N THR A 375 -9.04 -5.63 12.63
CA THR A 375 -9.76 -4.43 13.08
C THR A 375 -11.06 -4.86 13.77
N ASP A 376 -11.33 -4.38 14.99
CA ASP A 376 -12.61 -4.63 15.66
C ASP A 376 -13.73 -3.78 15.00
N MET A 377 -14.26 -4.27 13.89
CA MET A 377 -15.32 -3.58 13.16
C MET A 377 -16.61 -3.40 13.97
N LYS A 378 -16.81 -4.10 15.10
CA LYS A 378 -17.91 -3.81 16.03
C LYS A 378 -17.64 -2.55 16.84
N GLN A 379 -16.41 -2.37 17.35
CA GLN A 379 -15.99 -1.14 18.02
C GLN A 379 -16.20 0.08 17.13
N TRP A 380 -15.85 -0.03 15.85
CA TRP A 380 -16.09 0.99 14.84
C TRP A 380 -17.58 1.23 14.57
N ALA A 381 -18.38 0.17 14.38
CA ALA A 381 -19.80 0.25 14.07
C ALA A 381 -20.62 1.01 15.14
N VAL A 382 -20.33 0.76 16.42
CA VAL A 382 -21.05 1.40 17.55
C VAL A 382 -20.33 2.64 18.09
N ASN A 383 -19.22 3.03 17.47
CA ASN A 383 -18.34 4.13 17.87
C ASN A 383 -17.89 4.08 19.35
N THR A 384 -17.47 2.90 19.85
CA THR A 384 -16.92 2.82 21.21
C THR A 384 -15.69 3.72 21.32
N ASP A 385 -15.54 4.41 22.46
CA ASP A 385 -14.39 5.25 22.78
C ASP A 385 -14.14 6.40 21.77
N GLY A 386 -15.17 6.84 21.02
CA GLY A 386 -15.04 7.88 19.99
C GLY A 386 -14.00 7.56 18.92
N ILE A 387 -13.90 6.28 18.52
CA ILE A 387 -12.93 5.81 17.53
C ILE A 387 -13.15 6.47 16.16
N GLN A 388 -14.40 6.76 15.80
CA GLN A 388 -14.76 7.47 14.58
C GLN A 388 -14.26 8.92 14.58
N GLU A 389 -14.46 9.68 15.67
CA GLU A 389 -13.98 11.06 15.79
C GLU A 389 -12.44 11.11 15.82
N ARG A 390 -11.79 10.17 16.52
CA ARG A 390 -10.32 10.06 16.52
C ARG A 390 -9.77 9.77 15.12
N PHE A 391 -10.42 8.91 14.36
CA PHE A 391 -10.07 8.62 12.96
C PHE A 391 -10.26 9.83 12.06
N VAL A 392 -11.41 10.50 12.13
CA VAL A 392 -11.71 11.73 11.38
C VAL A 392 -10.67 12.82 11.68
N ALA A 393 -10.36 13.05 12.95
CA ALA A 393 -9.33 14.02 13.34
C ALA A 393 -7.95 13.67 12.77
N ALA A 394 -7.56 12.39 12.80
CA ALA A 394 -6.27 11.94 12.30
C ALA A 394 -6.17 11.96 10.76
N LEU A 395 -7.26 11.67 10.04
CA LEU A 395 -7.35 11.87 8.58
C LEU A 395 -7.25 13.36 8.22
N CYS A 396 -7.97 14.23 8.93
CA CYS A 396 -7.88 15.68 8.75
C CYS A 396 -6.46 16.19 8.98
N GLN A 397 -5.74 15.67 9.98
CA GLN A 397 -4.33 15.95 10.19
C GLN A 397 -3.44 15.44 9.04
N ALA A 398 -3.65 14.22 8.53
CA ALA A 398 -2.87 13.66 7.43
C ALA A 398 -3.09 14.39 6.08
N PHE A 399 -4.29 14.92 5.85
CA PHE A 399 -4.61 15.71 4.65
C PHE A 399 -4.35 17.21 4.81
N LEU A 400 -4.07 17.70 6.03
CA LEU A 400 -3.91 19.12 6.38
C LEU A 400 -5.18 19.95 6.13
N ILE A 401 -6.32 19.45 6.60
CA ILE A 401 -7.64 20.12 6.49
C ILE A 401 -8.34 20.18 7.86
N PRO A 402 -9.31 21.08 8.08
CA PRO A 402 -10.00 21.21 9.37
C PRO A 402 -10.73 19.93 9.80
N ILE A 403 -10.79 19.65 11.11
CA ILE A 403 -11.43 18.42 11.66
C ILE A 403 -12.90 18.28 11.22
N LYS A 404 -13.62 19.40 11.04
CA LYS A 404 -15.02 19.42 10.57
C LYS A 404 -15.18 19.22 9.06
N SER A 405 -14.09 19.10 8.31
CA SER A 405 -14.10 18.96 6.84
C SER A 405 -14.12 17.52 6.37
N ILE A 406 -14.08 16.53 7.28
CA ILE A 406 -14.37 15.12 6.99
C ILE A 406 -15.54 14.70 7.88
N ARG A 407 -16.52 13.98 7.30
CA ARG A 407 -17.60 13.30 8.03
C ARG A 407 -17.61 11.82 7.65
N ILE A 408 -17.68 10.89 8.62
CA ILE A 408 -18.09 9.51 8.34
C ILE A 408 -19.60 9.49 8.13
N ASP A 409 -20.05 8.85 7.06
CA ASP A 409 -21.45 8.73 6.71
C ASP A 409 -22.03 7.37 7.09
N SER A 410 -21.27 6.31 6.81
CA SER A 410 -21.65 4.93 7.12
C SER A 410 -20.44 4.00 7.22
N ILE A 411 -20.63 2.86 7.88
CA ILE A 411 -19.63 1.80 8.08
C ILE A 411 -20.31 0.46 7.78
N GLU A 412 -19.64 -0.41 7.03
CA GLU A 412 -20.05 -1.79 6.76
C GLU A 412 -19.13 -2.76 7.52
N PRO A 413 -19.55 -3.32 8.66
CA PRO A 413 -18.66 -4.08 9.53
C PRO A 413 -18.18 -5.40 8.91
N ASP A 414 -19.04 -6.04 8.11
CA ASP A 414 -18.78 -7.36 7.51
C ASP A 414 -17.74 -7.30 6.36
N ASP A 415 -17.65 -6.16 5.66
CA ASP A 415 -16.75 -5.95 4.51
C ASP A 415 -15.55 -5.03 4.83
N GLY A 416 -15.52 -4.41 6.02
CA GLY A 416 -14.46 -3.51 6.46
C GLY A 416 -14.55 -2.07 5.90
N ASN A 417 -15.65 -1.70 5.24
CA ASN A 417 -15.75 -0.41 4.55
C ASN A 417 -16.18 0.73 5.48
N LEU A 418 -15.60 1.91 5.25
CA LEU A 418 -16.08 3.19 5.77
C LEU A 418 -16.29 4.15 4.61
N PHE A 419 -17.42 4.83 4.61
CA PHE A 419 -17.76 5.86 3.64
C PHE A 419 -17.71 7.22 4.32
N LEU A 420 -16.97 8.14 3.72
CA LEU A 420 -16.70 9.45 4.28
C LEU A 420 -16.94 10.54 3.22
N PHE A 421 -17.32 11.74 3.65
CA PHE A 421 -17.41 12.94 2.80
C PHE A 421 -16.33 13.95 3.20
N VAL A 422 -15.65 14.53 2.22
CA VAL A 422 -14.84 15.74 2.37
C VAL A 422 -15.68 16.95 1.97
N GLU A 423 -15.83 17.92 2.87
CA GLU A 423 -16.57 19.16 2.60
C GLU A 423 -15.82 20.10 1.63
N PRO A 424 -16.51 20.92 0.82
CA PRO A 424 -15.86 21.95 0.00
C PRO A 424 -15.08 22.97 0.86
N PRO A 425 -13.97 23.55 0.35
CA PRO A 425 -13.29 23.25 -0.92
C PRO A 425 -12.24 22.13 -0.78
N TYR A 426 -12.26 21.37 0.32
CA TYR A 426 -11.15 20.52 0.75
C TYR A 426 -11.01 19.21 -0.03
N GLY A 427 -12.02 18.82 -0.83
CA GLY A 427 -11.97 17.66 -1.70
C GLY A 427 -10.72 17.65 -2.58
N LYS A 428 -10.40 18.76 -3.25
CA LYS A 428 -9.18 18.89 -4.05
C LYS A 428 -7.90 18.61 -3.24
N ASN A 429 -7.79 19.11 -2.01
CA ASN A 429 -6.60 18.86 -1.18
C ASN A 429 -6.41 17.37 -0.87
N VAL A 430 -7.50 16.61 -0.72
CA VAL A 430 -7.47 15.15 -0.52
C VAL A 430 -7.11 14.42 -1.81
N VAL A 431 -7.65 14.84 -2.96
CA VAL A 431 -7.25 14.31 -4.29
C VAL A 431 -5.76 14.53 -4.55
N ASP A 432 -5.27 15.77 -4.43
CA ASP A 432 -3.89 16.14 -4.69
C ASP A 432 -2.92 15.42 -3.72
N SER A 433 -3.35 15.21 -2.46
CA SER A 433 -2.60 14.45 -1.44
C SER A 433 -2.42 12.97 -1.76
N LEU A 434 -3.30 12.38 -2.57
CA LEU A 434 -3.34 10.93 -2.86
C LEU A 434 -2.89 10.59 -4.28
N ASN A 435 -3.15 11.48 -5.25
CA ASN A 435 -2.74 11.32 -6.65
C ASN A 435 -1.35 11.91 -6.96
N GLY A 436 -0.78 12.72 -6.06
CA GLY A 436 0.48 13.41 -6.27
C GLY A 436 1.66 12.48 -6.61
N THR A 437 2.48 12.88 -7.59
CA THR A 437 3.68 12.15 -8.04
C THR A 437 4.92 12.40 -7.17
N ALA A 438 4.75 13.08 -6.04
CA ALA A 438 5.81 13.58 -5.15
C ALA A 438 6.01 12.70 -3.90
N PRO A 439 7.16 12.83 -3.19
CA PRO A 439 7.38 12.18 -1.89
C PRO A 439 6.25 12.42 -0.88
N ASP A 440 5.59 13.59 -0.96
CA ASP A 440 4.50 13.99 -0.08
C ASP A 440 3.29 13.05 -0.12
N ALA A 441 2.95 12.48 -1.29
CA ALA A 441 1.83 11.53 -1.38
C ALA A 441 2.17 10.19 -0.69
N ALA A 442 3.42 9.74 -0.81
CA ALA A 442 3.90 8.58 -0.06
C ALA A 442 4.01 8.86 1.45
N ALA A 443 4.42 10.08 1.83
CA ALA A 443 4.47 10.52 3.22
C ALA A 443 3.05 10.64 3.83
N ARG A 444 2.08 11.18 3.10
CA ARG A 444 0.67 11.27 3.53
C ARG A 444 -0.01 9.91 3.58
N MET A 445 0.21 9.01 2.61
CA MET A 445 -0.25 7.62 2.72
C MET A 445 0.40 6.86 3.89
N LYS A 446 1.67 7.17 4.22
CA LYS A 446 2.32 6.65 5.43
C LYS A 446 1.72 7.25 6.70
N ALA A 447 1.38 8.55 6.69
CA ALA A 447 0.71 9.21 7.80
C ALA A 447 -0.68 8.62 8.05
N VAL A 448 -1.54 8.53 7.01
CA VAL A 448 -2.84 7.86 7.11
C VAL A 448 -2.68 6.44 7.65
N ARG A 449 -1.80 5.62 7.06
CA ARG A 449 -1.55 4.26 7.58
C ARG A 449 -1.10 4.23 9.04
N LYS A 450 -0.20 5.14 9.47
CA LYS A 450 0.20 5.27 10.88
C LYS A 450 -1.01 5.60 11.76
N CYS A 451 -1.78 6.64 11.41
CA CYS A 451 -2.98 7.05 12.13
C CYS A 451 -4.04 5.94 12.26
N CYS A 452 -4.10 5.02 11.29
CA CYS A 452 -4.97 3.84 11.37
C CYS A 452 -4.38 2.79 12.32
N CYS A 453 -3.08 2.48 12.21
CA CYS A 453 -2.40 1.58 13.14
C CYS A 453 -2.46 2.07 14.60
N ASP A 454 -2.36 3.39 14.82
CA ASP A 454 -2.52 4.06 16.12
C ASP A 454 -3.94 3.88 16.71
N LEU A 455 -4.92 3.47 15.88
CA LEU A 455 -6.31 3.15 16.25
C LEU A 455 -6.62 1.65 16.09
N ASN A 456 -5.60 0.79 16.01
CA ASN A 456 -5.70 -0.65 15.75
C ASN A 456 -6.56 -1.02 14.52
N ALA A 457 -6.43 -0.23 13.46
CA ALA A 457 -7.07 -0.44 12.16
C ALA A 457 -6.02 -0.52 11.05
N ASN A 458 -6.02 -1.59 10.25
CA ASN A 458 -5.09 -1.70 9.12
C ASN A 458 -5.82 -1.35 7.82
N VAL A 459 -5.42 -0.27 7.15
CA VAL A 459 -6.03 0.12 5.86
C VAL A 459 -5.51 -0.75 4.71
N GLU A 460 -6.40 -1.53 4.10
CA GLU A 460 -6.16 -2.21 2.84
C GLU A 460 -6.08 -1.22 1.67
N SER A 461 -7.12 -0.39 1.53
CA SER A 461 -7.29 0.50 0.37
C SER A 461 -8.00 1.82 0.73
N ILE A 462 -7.73 2.84 -0.08
CA ILE A 462 -8.43 4.13 -0.08
C ILE A 462 -8.85 4.41 -1.52
N THR A 463 -10.09 4.85 -1.71
CA THR A 463 -10.70 5.16 -3.01
C THR A 463 -11.37 6.54 -2.95
N LEU A 464 -11.45 7.26 -4.07
CA LEU A 464 -11.99 8.63 -4.17
C LEU A 464 -13.12 8.71 -5.22
N GLY A 465 -13.93 9.77 -5.16
CA GLY A 465 -14.94 10.14 -6.18
C GLY A 465 -16.37 9.82 -5.76
N GLU A 466 -17.39 10.12 -6.57
CA GLU A 466 -18.79 9.87 -6.17
C GLU A 466 -19.01 8.39 -5.84
N PHE A 467 -19.33 8.06 -4.58
CA PHE A 467 -19.60 6.68 -4.10
C PHE A 467 -20.96 6.16 -4.61
N ASN A 468 -21.05 6.05 -5.95
CA ASN A 468 -22.15 5.53 -6.75
C ASN A 468 -21.70 4.48 -7.81
N LEU A 469 -20.48 3.91 -7.73
CA LEU A 469 -20.12 2.66 -8.44
C LEU A 469 -20.90 1.46 -7.85
N LYS A 470 -22.19 1.42 -8.19
CA LYS A 470 -22.62 0.26 -8.95
C LYS A 470 -21.62 0.17 -10.09
N VAL A 471 -20.80 -0.89 -10.15
CA VAL A 471 -20.13 -1.24 -11.41
C VAL A 471 -21.28 -1.49 -12.36
N GLU A 472 -21.68 -0.42 -13.05
CA GLU A 472 -23.02 -0.36 -13.60
C GLU A 472 -23.16 -1.47 -14.63
N HIS A 473 -24.40 -1.75 -15.02
CA HIS A 473 -24.68 -2.36 -16.32
C HIS A 473 -24.24 -1.46 -17.51
N ARG A 474 -23.27 -0.55 -17.28
CA ARG A 474 -22.64 0.40 -18.20
C ARG A 474 -21.10 0.49 -18.11
N LEU A 475 -20.37 -0.25 -17.25
CA LEU A 475 -18.89 -0.27 -17.33
C LEU A 475 -18.40 -1.53 -18.06
N MET A 476 -18.99 -2.68 -17.75
CA MET A 476 -18.88 -3.88 -18.58
C MET A 476 -20.09 -3.96 -19.51
N ASP A 477 -19.89 -4.37 -20.76
CA ASP A 477 -20.94 -4.61 -21.73
C ASP A 477 -20.99 -6.10 -22.14
N PRO A 478 -21.90 -6.90 -21.52
CA PRO A 478 -22.02 -8.32 -21.83
C PRO A 478 -22.37 -8.64 -23.28
N ARG A 479 -22.93 -7.68 -24.05
CA ARG A 479 -23.19 -7.84 -25.50
C ARG A 479 -21.91 -8.14 -26.28
N TRP A 480 -20.77 -7.62 -25.79
CA TRP A 480 -19.45 -7.75 -26.43
C TRP A 480 -18.56 -8.84 -25.83
N ASN A 481 -19.08 -9.64 -24.88
CA ASN A 481 -18.37 -10.80 -24.34
C ASN A 481 -18.14 -11.85 -25.43
N LYS A 482 -16.92 -12.40 -25.51
CA LYS A 482 -16.54 -13.41 -26.51
C LYS A 482 -15.62 -14.44 -25.90
N LYS A 483 -15.93 -15.73 -26.07
CA LYS A 483 -14.98 -16.84 -25.81
C LYS A 483 -14.34 -17.24 -27.12
N TYR A 484 -13.02 -17.36 -27.17
CA TYR A 484 -12.29 -17.71 -28.40
C TYR A 484 -11.77 -19.15 -28.32
N ALA A 485 -12.20 -20.00 -29.25
CA ALA A 485 -11.78 -21.40 -29.28
C ALA A 485 -10.39 -21.58 -29.90
N TRP A 486 -9.76 -22.74 -29.67
CA TRP A 486 -8.55 -23.16 -30.38
C TRP A 486 -8.82 -23.64 -31.81
N SER A 487 -10.06 -24.03 -32.11
CA SER A 487 -10.50 -24.62 -33.38
C SER A 487 -12.01 -24.53 -33.49
N ASN A 488 -12.58 -24.74 -34.69
CA ASN A 488 -14.00 -24.59 -34.98
C ASN A 488 -14.90 -25.74 -34.45
N ASN A 489 -14.55 -26.32 -33.30
CA ASN A 489 -15.20 -27.53 -32.77
C ASN A 489 -16.52 -27.25 -32.02
N ASN A 490 -16.88 -25.98 -31.79
CA ASN A 490 -18.09 -25.58 -31.06
C ASN A 490 -18.53 -24.14 -31.44
N PRO A 491 -18.91 -23.90 -32.71
CA PRO A 491 -19.18 -22.55 -33.23
C PRO A 491 -20.33 -21.83 -32.51
N ASP A 492 -21.31 -22.58 -31.99
CA ASP A 492 -22.51 -22.02 -31.34
C ASP A 492 -22.22 -21.32 -30.00
N LYS A 493 -21.01 -21.52 -29.44
CA LYS A 493 -20.62 -21.02 -28.11
C LYS A 493 -19.26 -20.34 -28.06
N GLU A 494 -18.42 -20.52 -29.09
CA GLU A 494 -17.04 -20.05 -29.12
C GLU A 494 -16.67 -19.54 -30.51
N GLN A 495 -16.08 -18.34 -30.58
CA GLN A 495 -15.67 -17.74 -31.85
C GLN A 495 -14.29 -18.23 -32.26
N TYR A 496 -14.10 -18.53 -33.54
CA TYR A 496 -12.83 -18.93 -34.12
C TYR A 496 -12.76 -18.50 -35.58
N TRP A 497 -11.59 -18.04 -36.03
CA TRP A 497 -11.29 -17.82 -37.44
C TRP A 497 -9.84 -18.20 -37.75
N ALA A 498 -9.62 -18.93 -38.84
CA ALA A 498 -8.30 -19.43 -39.22
C ALA A 498 -7.44 -18.38 -39.96
N ASN A 499 -8.07 -17.57 -40.82
CA ASN A 499 -7.42 -16.50 -41.58
C ASN A 499 -7.66 -15.15 -40.91
N PRO A 500 -6.66 -14.26 -40.76
CA PRO A 500 -6.87 -12.97 -40.11
C PRO A 500 -7.90 -12.10 -40.83
N ILE A 501 -8.70 -11.39 -40.04
CA ILE A 501 -9.60 -10.35 -40.56
C ILE A 501 -8.86 -9.02 -40.61
N ASN A 502 -9.03 -8.24 -41.68
CA ASN A 502 -8.42 -6.92 -41.78
C ASN A 502 -9.25 -5.91 -40.96
N GLN A 503 -8.66 -5.37 -39.89
CA GLN A 503 -9.30 -4.33 -39.07
C GLN A 503 -8.45 -3.06 -39.10
N GLY A 504 -9.03 -1.97 -39.64
CA GLY A 504 -8.37 -0.67 -39.75
C GLY A 504 -7.15 -0.61 -40.68
N GLY A 505 -6.81 -1.69 -41.39
CA GLY A 505 -5.60 -1.79 -42.22
C GLY A 505 -4.50 -2.70 -41.65
N LYS A 506 -4.73 -3.39 -40.52
CA LYS A 506 -3.81 -4.39 -39.95
C LYS A 506 -4.52 -5.75 -39.76
N PRO A 507 -3.78 -6.88 -39.85
CA PRO A 507 -4.35 -8.20 -39.68
C PRO A 507 -4.68 -8.49 -38.22
N TYR A 508 -5.93 -8.83 -37.93
CA TYR A 508 -6.40 -9.26 -36.62
C TYR A 508 -6.65 -10.78 -36.61
N HIS A 509 -5.74 -11.48 -35.93
CA HIS A 509 -5.78 -12.93 -35.76
C HIS A 509 -6.65 -13.32 -34.56
N CYS A 510 -7.26 -14.51 -34.59
CA CYS A 510 -8.11 -15.00 -33.51
C CYS A 510 -7.30 -15.12 -32.20
N PRO A 511 -7.69 -14.44 -31.10
CA PRO A 511 -7.02 -14.55 -29.81
C PRO A 511 -7.48 -15.83 -29.09
N SER A 512 -7.22 -16.97 -29.71
CA SER A 512 -7.65 -18.31 -29.32
C SER A 512 -7.25 -18.65 -27.88
N GLY A 513 -8.13 -19.30 -27.14
CA GLY A 513 -7.91 -19.65 -25.73
C GLY A 513 -8.08 -18.51 -24.72
N TRP A 514 -8.40 -17.30 -25.17
CA TRP A 514 -8.76 -16.17 -24.32
C TRP A 514 -10.29 -15.98 -24.24
N ILE A 515 -10.74 -15.28 -23.21
CA ILE A 515 -12.13 -14.83 -23.03
C ILE A 515 -12.12 -13.31 -22.93
N ARG A 516 -12.79 -12.62 -23.85
CA ARG A 516 -13.05 -11.19 -23.74
C ARG A 516 -14.29 -10.94 -22.89
N PHE A 517 -14.13 -10.06 -21.92
CA PHE A 517 -15.22 -9.35 -21.27
C PHE A 517 -15.28 -7.95 -21.89
N GLY A 518 -16.42 -7.56 -22.45
CA GLY A 518 -16.59 -6.28 -23.12
C GLY A 518 -16.55 -5.13 -22.12
N VAL A 519 -15.80 -4.07 -22.43
CA VAL A 519 -15.85 -2.79 -21.68
C VAL A 519 -16.74 -1.85 -22.47
N LYS A 520 -17.71 -1.22 -21.81
CA LYS A 520 -18.59 -0.26 -22.49
C LYS A 520 -17.81 1.05 -22.68
N VAL A 521 -17.54 1.38 -23.94
CA VAL A 521 -16.89 2.66 -24.32
C VAL A 521 -17.73 3.47 -25.32
N ALA A 522 -18.92 2.97 -25.66
CA ALA A 522 -19.93 3.55 -26.55
C ALA A 522 -21.33 3.08 -26.10
N GLU A 523 -22.38 3.78 -26.49
CA GLU A 523 -23.76 3.33 -26.26
C GLU A 523 -24.14 2.12 -27.13
N ASP A 524 -23.72 2.13 -28.40
CA ASP A 524 -23.98 1.06 -29.38
C ASP A 524 -22.80 0.77 -30.33
N GLU A 525 -22.97 -0.25 -31.18
CA GLU A 525 -22.01 -0.69 -32.19
C GLU A 525 -21.71 0.39 -33.24
N LYS A 526 -22.71 1.19 -33.61
CA LYS A 526 -22.59 2.21 -34.64
C LYS A 526 -21.77 3.39 -34.16
N GLU A 527 -21.96 3.84 -32.91
CA GLU A 527 -21.11 4.85 -32.30
C GLU A 527 -19.67 4.34 -32.18
N PHE A 528 -19.50 3.10 -31.70
CA PHE A 528 -18.18 2.48 -31.57
C PHE A 528 -17.42 2.43 -32.89
N ASP A 529 -18.03 1.91 -33.96
CA ASP A 529 -17.37 1.81 -35.26
C ASP A 529 -17.20 3.17 -35.95
N THR A 530 -18.10 4.14 -35.73
CA THR A 530 -17.94 5.52 -36.22
C THR A 530 -16.71 6.19 -35.61
N ARG A 531 -16.41 5.92 -34.34
CA ARG A 531 -15.26 6.51 -33.61
C ARG A 531 -13.96 5.73 -33.81
N TRP A 532 -14.03 4.40 -33.79
CA TRP A 532 -12.85 3.53 -33.67
C TRP A 532 -12.85 2.29 -34.58
N GLY A 533 -13.85 2.09 -35.45
CA GLY A 533 -13.93 0.91 -36.33
C GLY A 533 -12.71 0.79 -37.26
N ASN A 534 -12.22 1.93 -37.73
CA ASN A 534 -11.02 2.09 -38.56
C ASN A 534 -9.68 2.07 -37.79
N TRP A 535 -9.69 1.99 -36.46
CA TRP A 535 -8.46 1.92 -35.67
C TRP A 535 -7.94 0.48 -35.58
N TYR A 536 -6.62 0.32 -35.53
CA TYR A 536 -5.99 -0.99 -35.38
C TYR A 536 -6.38 -1.64 -34.06
N ILE A 537 -6.47 -2.97 -34.02
CA ILE A 537 -6.59 -3.73 -32.78
C ILE A 537 -5.18 -4.07 -32.26
N ALA A 538 -4.97 -3.83 -30.97
CA ALA A 538 -3.76 -4.20 -30.25
C ALA A 538 -4.11 -4.68 -28.83
N TYR A 539 -3.08 -5.06 -28.08
CA TYR A 539 -3.17 -5.51 -26.70
C TYR A 539 -2.21 -4.75 -25.80
N HIS A 540 -2.55 -4.65 -24.51
CA HIS A 540 -1.69 -4.12 -23.47
C HIS A 540 -1.64 -5.09 -22.28
N GLY A 541 -0.48 -5.67 -22.01
CA GLY A 541 -0.28 -6.58 -20.88
C GLY A 541 -0.09 -5.82 -19.58
N THR A 542 -0.85 -6.18 -18.54
CA THR A 542 -0.70 -5.61 -17.19
C THR A 542 -1.03 -6.63 -16.12
N ARG A 543 -0.59 -6.37 -14.89
CA ARG A 543 -0.94 -7.21 -13.73
C ARG A 543 -2.41 -7.01 -13.34
N GLY A 544 -3.06 -8.07 -12.88
CA GLY A 544 -4.47 -8.02 -12.44
C GLY A 544 -4.75 -6.94 -11.38
N GLU A 545 -3.82 -6.70 -10.46
CA GLU A 545 -3.86 -5.64 -9.43
C GLU A 545 -3.98 -4.20 -9.97
N ASN A 546 -3.69 -3.98 -11.26
CA ASN A 546 -3.78 -2.68 -11.92
C ASN A 546 -4.95 -2.59 -12.91
N ALA A 547 -5.71 -3.67 -13.14
CA ALA A 547 -6.78 -3.69 -14.13
C ALA A 547 -7.91 -2.69 -13.81
N SER A 548 -8.28 -2.56 -12.53
CA SER A 548 -9.27 -1.57 -12.07
C SER A 548 -8.82 -0.13 -12.37
N LYS A 549 -7.55 0.19 -12.08
CA LYS A 549 -6.95 1.52 -12.35
C LYS A 549 -6.94 1.85 -13.84
N VAL A 550 -6.58 0.89 -14.69
CA VAL A 550 -6.62 1.09 -16.16
C VAL A 550 -8.05 1.30 -16.67
N LEU A 551 -9.04 0.60 -16.09
CA LEU A 551 -10.46 0.80 -16.44
C LEU A 551 -11.00 2.18 -16.03
N THR A 552 -10.51 2.78 -14.94
CA THR A 552 -11.00 4.08 -14.43
C THR A 552 -10.16 5.29 -14.81
N SER A 553 -8.91 5.11 -15.27
CA SER A 553 -8.00 6.22 -15.60
C SER A 553 -7.30 6.11 -16.96
N GLY A 554 -7.51 5.02 -17.71
CA GLY A 554 -6.83 4.78 -18.98
C GLY A 554 -5.41 4.24 -18.84
N LEU A 555 -4.64 4.30 -19.92
CA LEU A 555 -3.27 3.74 -19.97
C LEU A 555 -2.24 4.78 -19.53
N ARG A 556 -1.73 4.61 -18.30
CA ARG A 556 -0.69 5.49 -17.74
C ARG A 556 0.59 5.46 -18.59
N VAL A 557 1.15 6.63 -18.88
CA VAL A 557 2.43 6.75 -19.58
C VAL A 557 3.60 6.26 -18.71
N SER A 558 4.59 5.63 -19.34
CA SER A 558 5.88 5.28 -18.75
C SER A 558 6.98 6.16 -19.35
N THR A 559 7.81 6.74 -18.50
CA THR A 559 9.05 7.43 -18.91
C THR A 559 10.26 6.51 -19.01
N ALA A 560 10.14 5.26 -18.56
CA ALA A 560 11.14 4.19 -18.70
C ALA A 560 10.78 3.24 -19.87
N GLY A 561 11.78 2.58 -20.48
CA GLY A 561 11.56 1.59 -21.55
C GLY A 561 12.77 1.38 -22.47
N CYS A 562 12.63 0.51 -23.47
CA CYS A 562 13.77 0.00 -24.24
C CYS A 562 14.05 0.71 -25.60
N PHE A 563 13.15 1.57 -26.07
CA PHE A 563 13.19 2.10 -27.45
C PHE A 563 13.43 3.60 -27.61
N TYR A 564 13.36 4.33 -26.51
CA TYR A 564 13.59 5.78 -26.38
C TYR A 564 14.34 6.00 -25.06
N GLY A 565 15.13 7.07 -24.96
CA GLY A 565 15.83 7.42 -23.72
C GLY A 565 14.85 7.60 -22.55
N ASP A 566 15.34 7.39 -21.33
CA ASP A 566 14.53 7.64 -20.13
C ASP A 566 14.10 9.10 -20.06
N GLY A 567 12.86 9.33 -19.60
CA GLY A 567 12.24 10.65 -19.47
C GLY A 567 11.17 10.97 -20.52
N VAL A 568 11.23 10.42 -21.74
CA VAL A 568 10.18 10.64 -22.76
C VAL A 568 8.94 9.82 -22.39
N PRO A 569 7.71 10.38 -22.28
CA PRO A 569 6.50 9.60 -21.98
C PRO A 569 6.05 8.70 -23.14
N ARG A 570 5.67 7.44 -22.85
CA ARG A 570 5.09 6.50 -23.85
C ARG A 570 4.22 5.42 -23.25
N VAL A 571 3.30 4.87 -24.05
CA VAL A 571 2.61 3.60 -23.80
C VAL A 571 3.06 2.59 -24.86
N TYR A 572 3.23 1.32 -24.43
CA TYR A 572 3.57 0.19 -25.28
C TYR A 572 2.35 -0.72 -25.46
N VAL A 573 2.07 -1.10 -26.70
CA VAL A 573 1.03 -2.09 -27.07
C VAL A 573 1.58 -3.06 -28.12
N SER A 574 0.92 -4.20 -28.32
CA SER A 574 1.32 -5.22 -29.30
C SER A 574 0.14 -5.73 -30.12
N PRO A 575 0.31 -6.07 -31.41
CA PRO A 575 -0.70 -6.83 -32.14
C PRO A 575 -0.79 -8.28 -31.64
N SER A 576 0.28 -8.81 -31.01
CA SER A 576 0.31 -10.15 -30.42
C SER A 576 -0.25 -10.14 -29.00
N ILE A 577 -1.31 -10.92 -28.79
CA ILE A 577 -1.84 -11.19 -27.45
C ILE A 577 -0.89 -12.08 -26.64
N GLU A 578 -0.10 -12.95 -27.30
CA GLU A 578 0.87 -13.82 -26.62
C GLU A 578 2.13 -13.07 -26.16
N TYR A 579 2.53 -12.00 -26.87
CA TYR A 579 3.59 -11.11 -26.40
C TYR A 579 3.18 -10.31 -25.16
N CYS A 580 2.00 -9.67 -25.21
CA CYS A 580 1.42 -9.01 -24.03
C CYS A 580 1.12 -10.00 -22.90
N GLY A 581 0.86 -11.27 -23.22
CA GLY A 581 0.72 -12.39 -22.31
C GLY A 581 2.03 -12.86 -21.65
N HIS A 582 3.20 -12.26 -21.90
CA HIS A 582 4.41 -12.64 -21.16
C HIS A 582 4.34 -12.16 -19.69
N PRO A 583 4.79 -12.95 -18.67
CA PRO A 583 4.70 -12.58 -17.25
C PRO A 583 5.36 -11.26 -16.85
N ARG A 584 6.31 -10.73 -17.65
CA ARG A 584 6.88 -9.38 -17.46
C ARG A 584 5.81 -8.28 -17.54
N TYR A 585 4.79 -8.47 -18.38
CA TYR A 585 3.70 -7.51 -18.61
C TYR A 585 2.42 -8.01 -17.91
N ALA A 586 1.95 -9.20 -18.26
CA ALA A 586 0.75 -9.84 -17.73
C ALA A 586 1.11 -11.00 -16.80
N PHE A 587 1.45 -10.69 -15.55
CA PHE A 587 1.83 -11.71 -14.57
C PHE A 587 0.63 -12.63 -14.23
N PRO A 588 0.74 -13.96 -14.42
CA PRO A 588 -0.29 -14.92 -14.01
C PRO A 588 -0.57 -14.89 -12.51
N TRP A 589 -1.79 -15.26 -12.11
CA TRP A 589 -2.10 -15.55 -10.72
C TRP A 589 -2.89 -16.84 -10.55
N LYS A 590 -2.68 -17.49 -9.41
CA LYS A 590 -3.27 -18.78 -9.03
C LYS A 590 -4.44 -18.55 -8.07
N GLN A 591 -5.54 -19.26 -8.28
CA GLN A 591 -6.65 -19.37 -7.35
C GLN A 591 -6.88 -20.84 -7.02
N VAL A 592 -7.15 -21.14 -5.74
CA VAL A 592 -7.65 -22.44 -5.30
C VAL A 592 -9.13 -22.27 -4.99
N LYS A 593 -10.00 -23.02 -5.67
CA LYS A 593 -11.44 -23.02 -5.38
C LYS A 593 -11.77 -23.79 -4.11
N LYS A 594 -13.00 -23.61 -3.59
CA LYS A 594 -13.54 -24.35 -2.43
C LYS A 594 -13.54 -25.88 -2.57
N ASN A 595 -13.48 -26.41 -3.79
CA ASN A 595 -13.37 -27.85 -4.09
C ASN A 595 -11.91 -28.33 -4.32
N GLY A 596 -10.90 -27.50 -4.00
CA GLY A 596 -9.49 -27.80 -4.25
C GLY A 596 -9.03 -27.64 -5.71
N GLU A 597 -9.92 -27.32 -6.64
CA GLU A 597 -9.58 -27.08 -8.05
C GLU A 597 -8.67 -25.85 -8.17
N ILE A 598 -7.45 -26.07 -8.66
CA ILE A 598 -6.51 -25.00 -9.01
C ILE A 598 -6.90 -24.42 -10.36
N ARG A 599 -6.94 -23.09 -10.44
CA ARG A 599 -6.96 -22.36 -11.72
C ARG A 599 -5.91 -21.28 -11.76
N TRP A 600 -5.36 -21.09 -12.95
CA TRP A 600 -4.49 -19.99 -13.30
C TRP A 600 -5.24 -19.01 -14.18
N TYR A 601 -4.99 -17.73 -13.93
CA TYR A 601 -5.62 -16.61 -14.61
C TYR A 601 -4.53 -15.67 -15.12
N GLN A 602 -4.78 -15.04 -16.27
CA GLN A 602 -3.86 -14.07 -16.87
C GLN A 602 -4.68 -13.03 -17.64
N LEU A 603 -4.29 -11.75 -17.55
CA LEU A 603 -5.10 -10.62 -18.00
C LEU A 603 -4.30 -9.69 -18.93
N VAL A 604 -4.89 -9.32 -20.06
CA VAL A 604 -4.44 -8.20 -20.90
C VAL A 604 -5.63 -7.36 -21.32
N PHE A 605 -5.42 -6.08 -21.65
CA PHE A 605 -6.45 -5.28 -22.31
C PHE A 605 -6.42 -5.51 -23.82
N GLN A 606 -7.60 -5.54 -24.45
CA GLN A 606 -7.78 -5.37 -25.89
C GLN A 606 -8.11 -3.90 -26.16
N CYS A 607 -7.30 -3.29 -27.03
CA CYS A 607 -7.31 -1.86 -27.30
C CYS A 607 -7.64 -1.59 -28.77
N ARG A 608 -8.32 -0.48 -29.05
CA ARG A 608 -8.21 0.20 -30.36
C ARG A 608 -7.10 1.24 -30.25
N VAL A 609 -6.27 1.34 -31.29
CA VAL A 609 -5.13 2.26 -31.34
C VAL A 609 -5.23 3.14 -32.58
N ASN A 610 -5.14 4.45 -32.40
CA ASN A 610 -5.20 5.41 -33.50
C ASN A 610 -3.98 5.22 -34.44
N PRO A 611 -4.17 4.89 -35.74
CA PRO A 611 -3.08 4.65 -36.67
C PRO A 611 -2.09 5.82 -36.82
N THR A 612 -2.55 7.06 -36.63
CA THR A 612 -1.69 8.26 -36.74
C THR A 612 -0.77 8.49 -35.54
N SER A 613 -1.06 7.84 -34.42
CA SER A 613 -0.44 8.14 -33.12
C SER A 613 0.64 7.12 -32.71
N ILE A 614 0.80 6.05 -33.51
CA ILE A 614 1.91 5.11 -33.39
C ILE A 614 3.17 5.78 -33.93
N SER A 615 4.04 6.27 -33.04
CA SER A 615 5.29 6.94 -33.41
C SER A 615 6.34 5.96 -33.95
N LYS A 616 6.23 4.68 -33.57
CA LYS A 616 7.18 3.63 -33.92
C LYS A 616 6.55 2.25 -33.80
N ILE A 617 6.82 1.41 -34.79
CA ILE A 617 6.73 -0.05 -34.71
C ILE A 617 8.16 -0.57 -34.55
N GLY A 618 8.40 -1.54 -33.67
CA GLY A 618 9.72 -2.06 -33.38
C GLY A 618 9.73 -3.53 -32.93
N PRO A 619 10.95 -4.14 -32.84
CA PRO A 619 11.10 -5.53 -32.48
C PRO A 619 10.73 -5.83 -31.03
N GLU A 620 10.56 -7.12 -30.72
CA GLU A 620 10.45 -7.57 -29.34
C GLU A 620 11.76 -7.36 -28.53
N THR A 621 11.57 -7.15 -27.23
CA THR A 621 12.62 -6.82 -26.25
C THR A 621 12.79 -7.91 -25.18
N LEU A 622 12.30 -9.13 -25.42
CA LEU A 622 12.27 -10.22 -24.44
C LEU A 622 13.22 -11.38 -24.77
N ILE A 623 13.51 -11.63 -26.04
CA ILE A 623 14.36 -12.75 -26.47
C ILE A 623 15.83 -12.27 -26.57
N PRO A 624 16.79 -13.00 -25.95
CA PRO A 624 18.23 -12.79 -26.12
C PRO A 624 18.67 -12.91 -27.59
N LYS A 625 19.72 -12.19 -28.00
CA LYS A 625 20.11 -12.06 -29.42
C LYS A 625 20.37 -13.41 -30.10
N GLU A 626 20.93 -14.36 -29.36
CA GLU A 626 21.24 -15.72 -29.75
C GLU A 626 19.99 -16.58 -30.08
N TYR A 627 18.82 -16.24 -29.52
CA TYR A 627 17.55 -16.95 -29.75
C TYR A 627 16.61 -16.22 -30.73
N LYS A 628 16.86 -14.94 -31.06
CA LYS A 628 15.97 -14.13 -31.94
C LYS A 628 15.75 -14.72 -33.34
N GLN A 629 16.64 -15.59 -33.82
CA GLN A 629 16.52 -16.26 -35.13
C GLN A 629 15.76 -17.60 -35.08
N THR A 630 15.63 -18.22 -33.89
CA THR A 630 15.10 -19.58 -33.73
C THR A 630 13.80 -19.62 -32.92
N VAL A 631 13.54 -18.62 -32.08
CA VAL A 631 12.36 -18.55 -31.21
C VAL A 631 11.36 -17.52 -31.74
N LYS A 632 10.21 -18.01 -32.22
CA LYS A 632 9.05 -17.22 -32.63
C LYS A 632 8.15 -16.99 -31.43
N ILE A 633 7.79 -15.73 -31.14
CA ILE A 633 6.90 -15.37 -30.01
C ILE A 633 5.45 -15.73 -30.33
N ASP A 634 5.02 -15.37 -31.54
CA ASP A 634 3.67 -15.56 -32.03
C ASP A 634 3.78 -16.00 -33.50
N PRO A 635 3.19 -17.15 -33.90
CA PRO A 635 3.28 -17.60 -35.29
C PRO A 635 2.66 -16.60 -36.28
N ASN A 636 1.77 -15.71 -35.83
CA ASN A 636 1.02 -14.79 -36.68
C ASN A 636 1.77 -13.50 -37.04
N PHE A 637 2.76 -13.08 -36.24
CA PHE A 637 3.41 -11.76 -36.36
C PHE A 637 4.92 -11.90 -36.44
N ASP A 638 5.61 -10.99 -37.13
CA ASP A 638 7.07 -11.00 -37.11
C ASP A 638 7.64 -10.42 -35.81
N ASN A 639 8.69 -11.05 -35.27
CA ASN A 639 9.38 -10.59 -34.06
C ASN A 639 9.91 -9.16 -34.23
N SER A 640 10.08 -8.65 -35.46
CA SER A 640 10.48 -7.27 -35.77
C SER A 640 9.37 -6.21 -35.66
N GLU A 641 8.10 -6.58 -35.53
CA GLU A 641 6.94 -5.66 -35.52
C GLU A 641 6.07 -5.72 -34.24
N LEU A 642 6.57 -6.36 -33.18
CA LEU A 642 5.78 -6.68 -31.98
C LEU A 642 5.57 -5.56 -30.97
N GLU A 643 6.40 -4.51 -30.91
CA GLU A 643 6.19 -3.36 -30.02
C GLU A 643 5.73 -2.13 -30.82
N TRP A 644 4.48 -1.72 -30.60
CA TRP A 644 3.92 -0.47 -31.10
C TRP A 644 3.98 0.57 -29.98
N ILE A 645 4.51 1.75 -30.28
CA ILE A 645 4.82 2.79 -29.29
C ILE A 645 3.98 4.02 -29.61
N ILE A 646 3.16 4.41 -28.65
CA ILE A 646 2.38 5.65 -28.67
C ILE A 646 3.07 6.60 -27.70
N LEU A 647 3.45 7.80 -28.14
CA LEU A 647 4.05 8.79 -27.24
C LEU A 647 2.94 9.46 -26.44
N GLY A 648 3.19 9.71 -25.16
CA GLY A 648 2.35 10.63 -24.39
C GLY A 648 2.64 12.07 -24.82
N LYS A 649 1.61 12.90 -24.80
CA LYS A 649 1.73 14.36 -24.92
C LYS A 649 2.49 14.90 -23.70
N ASN A 650 3.03 16.12 -23.80
CA ASN A 650 3.60 16.77 -22.61
C ASN A 650 2.52 16.89 -21.52
N ASP A 651 2.92 16.63 -20.27
CA ASP A 651 2.05 16.65 -19.08
C ASP A 651 0.89 15.64 -19.05
N GLU A 652 0.71 14.81 -20.08
CA GLU A 652 -0.30 13.75 -20.15
C GLU A 652 0.09 12.54 -19.29
N GLN A 653 -0.57 12.35 -18.15
CA GLN A 653 -0.30 11.21 -17.26
C GLN A 653 -0.90 9.89 -17.78
N PHE A 654 -1.98 9.94 -18.56
CA PHE A 654 -2.71 8.79 -19.10
C PHE A 654 -3.16 9.07 -20.54
N ILE A 655 -2.92 8.14 -21.46
CA ILE A 655 -3.36 8.27 -22.86
C ILE A 655 -4.82 7.82 -22.96
N ASN A 656 -5.68 8.76 -23.39
CA ASN A 656 -7.12 8.55 -23.57
C ASN A 656 -7.61 8.85 -25.01
N ASP A 657 -6.98 9.80 -25.72
CA ASP A 657 -7.42 10.18 -27.08
C ASP A 657 -6.90 9.24 -28.18
N ASP A 658 -5.81 8.51 -27.92
CA ASP A 658 -5.04 7.79 -28.95
C ASP A 658 -5.09 6.26 -28.79
N ILE A 659 -5.56 5.79 -27.63
CA ILE A 659 -5.80 4.38 -27.32
C ILE A 659 -7.06 4.27 -26.47
N ILE A 660 -7.99 3.37 -26.82
CA ILE A 660 -9.15 3.05 -25.98
C ILE A 660 -9.20 1.56 -25.64
N CYS A 661 -9.25 1.24 -24.35
CA CYS A 661 -9.39 -0.12 -23.82
C CYS A 661 -10.87 -0.55 -23.86
N TYR A 662 -11.24 -1.41 -24.81
CA TYR A 662 -12.64 -1.80 -25.06
C TYR A 662 -12.95 -3.28 -24.72
N GLY A 663 -11.95 -4.03 -24.28
CA GLY A 663 -12.12 -5.38 -23.77
C GLY A 663 -11.08 -5.75 -22.72
N LEU A 664 -11.51 -6.47 -21.70
CA LEU A 664 -10.63 -7.16 -20.76
C LEU A 664 -10.49 -8.61 -21.26
N MET A 665 -9.30 -8.98 -21.72
CA MET A 665 -8.99 -10.34 -22.18
C MET A 665 -8.44 -11.15 -21.00
N MET A 666 -9.10 -12.26 -20.67
CA MET A 666 -8.68 -13.16 -19.61
C MET A 666 -8.47 -14.58 -20.16
N ARG A 667 -7.27 -15.11 -19.97
CA ARG A 667 -6.93 -16.52 -20.15
C ARG A 667 -7.18 -17.24 -18.83
N ILE A 668 -7.84 -18.40 -18.89
CA ILE A 668 -8.12 -19.25 -17.73
C ILE A 668 -7.63 -20.67 -18.04
N SER A 669 -6.81 -21.24 -17.16
CA SER A 669 -6.17 -22.54 -17.36
C SER A 669 -6.23 -23.38 -16.07
N THR A 670 -6.23 -24.70 -16.20
CA THR A 670 -6.04 -25.65 -15.08
C THR A 670 -4.56 -25.95 -14.83
N VAL A 671 -3.69 -25.75 -15.82
CA VAL A 671 -2.23 -25.82 -15.72
C VAL A 671 -1.62 -24.43 -15.68
N ASP A 672 -0.39 -24.32 -15.18
CA ASP A 672 0.38 -23.08 -15.20
C ASP A 672 0.56 -22.57 -16.66
N PRO A 673 0.38 -21.27 -16.94
CA PRO A 673 0.56 -20.70 -18.27
C PRO A 673 1.94 -20.96 -18.91
N GLU A 674 3.04 -21.06 -18.16
CA GLU A 674 4.38 -21.36 -18.71
C GLU A 674 4.44 -22.72 -19.44
N ASN A 675 3.50 -23.62 -19.10
CA ASN A 675 3.41 -24.98 -19.60
C ASN A 675 2.35 -25.15 -20.70
N LEU A 676 1.71 -24.06 -21.13
CA LEU A 676 0.95 -24.02 -22.37
C LEU A 676 1.90 -23.98 -23.58
N THR A 677 1.56 -24.71 -24.64
CA THR A 677 2.43 -24.86 -25.83
C THR A 677 2.81 -23.53 -26.48
N LEU A 678 1.90 -22.55 -26.50
CA LEU A 678 2.14 -21.20 -27.05
C LEU A 678 3.03 -20.33 -26.15
N CYS A 679 3.14 -20.66 -24.87
CA CYS A 679 4.00 -19.99 -23.89
C CYS A 679 5.38 -20.63 -23.80
N ALA A 680 5.67 -21.68 -24.56
CA ALA A 680 6.95 -22.40 -24.52
C ALA A 680 8.17 -21.48 -24.78
N TRP A 681 8.00 -20.40 -25.56
CA TRP A 681 9.05 -19.41 -25.82
C TRP A 681 9.48 -18.62 -24.57
N TRP A 682 8.67 -18.56 -23.51
CA TRP A 682 9.02 -17.88 -22.25
C TRP A 682 10.28 -18.47 -21.62
N LYS A 683 10.53 -19.77 -21.84
CA LYS A 683 11.71 -20.50 -21.37
C LYS A 683 13.02 -20.00 -22.02
N HIS A 684 12.93 -19.25 -23.11
CA HIS A 684 14.03 -18.60 -23.81
C HIS A 684 14.07 -17.07 -23.60
N SER A 685 13.24 -16.50 -22.71
CA SER A 685 13.23 -15.05 -22.48
C SER A 685 14.27 -14.59 -21.45
N LEU A 686 14.73 -13.35 -21.59
CA LEU A 686 15.59 -12.60 -20.65
C LEU A 686 15.03 -12.52 -19.22
N HIS A 687 13.77 -12.89 -19.04
CA HIS A 687 13.01 -12.75 -17.80
C HIS A 687 12.40 -14.08 -17.33
N SER A 688 12.89 -15.22 -17.82
CA SER A 688 12.49 -16.56 -17.37
C SER A 688 12.66 -16.79 -15.85
N ASP A 689 13.59 -16.08 -15.19
CA ASP A 689 13.76 -16.09 -13.73
C ASP A 689 12.77 -15.21 -12.96
N ILE A 690 11.98 -14.34 -13.60
CA ILE A 690 10.88 -13.62 -12.93
C ILE A 690 9.81 -14.62 -12.47
N TYR A 691 9.61 -15.70 -13.23
CA TYR A 691 8.61 -16.72 -12.92
C TYR A 691 8.97 -17.63 -11.74
N LYS A 692 10.27 -17.67 -11.37
CA LYS A 692 10.80 -18.57 -10.32
C LYS A 692 10.91 -17.91 -8.93
N LYS A 693 10.43 -16.67 -8.79
CA LYS A 693 10.60 -15.84 -7.58
C LYS A 693 9.28 -15.50 -6.87
N SER A 694 8.21 -16.19 -7.25
CA SER A 694 6.85 -16.11 -6.70
C SER A 694 6.36 -17.50 -6.30
#